data_AF-A0A3B9MXP1-F1
#
_entry.id   AF-A0A3B9MXP1-F1
#
_cell.length_a   1.000
_cell.length_b   1.000
_cell.length_c   1.000
_cell.angle_alpha   90.00
_cell.angle_beta   90.00
_cell.angle_gamma   90.00
#
_symmetry.space_group_name_H-M   'P 1'
#
loop_
_entity.id
_entity.type
_entity.pdbx_description
1 polymer ?
#
loop_
_entity_poly.entity_id
_entity_poly.type
_entity_poly.pdbx_seq_one_letter_code
_entity_poly.pdbx_strand_id
1 'polypeptide(L)'
;MKLKNLLSTFAIATVVLMTACSKDDDNVASLSPTVISTDPSNDATDVTLNKIVTATFSEAMNPLTIGTSTFTLKQGEEPVAGTVSYTGTTASFTPSNHLLANTSYTANITKDAKNASGMAMVSNFEWNFTTGSLTAPSVISTSPVNNAVDVNLDKVVTATFSEAMDPLTINTSSFSLKQGDTEIEGTVSYTGTTATFTPTNMLETETNYTATITSESKNIAGFALANNKIWSFTTGLVPDVILPTIISTDPAGNDIDVMRNTAIKAYFSEKMDPLTINTSSFTLMQGDFSVDGSVSYTDSTATFTPTDVLTSETIYVATITNDVTDLNGNALTFNKVWSFTTGVLPDDVSPEITLTDPENNAMDVIRSKTITATFSEEMDPLSISTSTFILKQGLTTIPGMVEYFGTTATFNPTNTLEAETVYTATITTEVKDTAGNALAADKVWSFTTATASTGLAVVDLGTAENYVILAESAISNTPTSDITGDLGLSPAATSYITGLSLVDHLDYATSAQVTGEIYAATMADPTPASLTTAVSNMVTAYEDAKGRPTPDFLELGTGNIGGKTLVPGLYKWTNTVTLPTDVTISGGTDDVWIFQISGDLTMSAAVNVTLIGGAQAKNIFWQVAGEASFGATSHFEGIILSKTAIIFQTNASFKGRALSQTAVTLDGNVIIEP
;
A
#
# COMPACT_ATOMS: atom_id res chain seq x y z
N MET A 1 -27.55 -14.75 -17.80
CA MET A 1 -28.43 -15.93 -17.65
C MET A 1 -28.25 -16.49 -16.24
N LYS A 2 -29.37 -16.76 -15.57
CA LYS A 2 -29.59 -17.21 -14.19
C LYS A 2 -28.55 -18.20 -13.62
N LEU A 3 -28.02 -17.94 -12.42
CA LEU A 3 -28.50 -18.41 -11.09
C LEU A 3 -28.14 -19.88 -10.78
N LYS A 4 -27.37 -20.11 -9.71
CA LYS A 4 -27.39 -21.39 -8.96
C LYS A 4 -27.48 -21.11 -7.46
N ASN A 5 -28.72 -21.24 -6.95
CA ASN A 5 -29.03 -21.48 -5.55
C ASN A 5 -28.87 -22.98 -5.27
N LEU A 6 -28.33 -23.31 -4.08
CA LEU A 6 -28.42 -24.64 -3.50
C LEU A 6 -29.28 -24.54 -2.23
N LEU A 7 -30.50 -25.06 -2.29
CA LEU A 7 -31.40 -25.26 -1.15
C LEU A 7 -31.64 -26.77 -1.02
N SER A 8 -31.32 -27.35 0.13
CA SER A 8 -31.53 -28.76 0.42
C SER A 8 -32.77 -28.97 1.30
N THR A 9 -33.78 -29.59 0.68
CA THR A 9 -34.66 -30.66 1.19
C THR A 9 -35.56 -30.41 2.41
N PHE A 10 -36.87 -30.32 2.13
CA PHE A 10 -37.98 -30.69 3.02
C PHE A 10 -38.69 -31.92 2.41
N ALA A 11 -38.89 -32.97 3.20
CA ALA A 11 -39.68 -34.13 2.82
C ALA A 11 -41.12 -33.98 3.32
N ILE A 12 -42.07 -34.08 2.38
CA ILE A 12 -43.51 -34.12 2.61
C ILE A 12 -43.93 -35.59 2.74
N ALA A 13 -44.72 -35.91 3.76
CA ALA A 13 -45.51 -37.13 3.81
C ALA A 13 -46.98 -36.78 4.06
N THR A 14 -47.80 -37.04 3.05
CA THR A 14 -49.25 -36.86 3.02
C THR A 14 -49.93 -38.13 3.54
N VAL A 15 -50.96 -38.01 4.38
CA VAL A 15 -51.98 -39.06 4.59
C VAL A 15 -53.37 -38.43 4.48
N VAL A 16 -54.20 -39.06 3.66
CA VAL A 16 -55.58 -38.71 3.31
C VAL A 16 -56.54 -39.54 4.19
N LEU A 17 -57.69 -38.99 4.63
CA LEU A 17 -59.06 -39.55 4.44
C LEU A 17 -60.15 -38.98 5.38
N MET A 18 -61.24 -38.56 4.72
CA MET A 18 -62.68 -38.66 5.04
C MET A 18 -63.33 -37.73 6.07
N THR A 19 -64.32 -36.98 5.57
CA THR A 19 -65.41 -36.33 6.28
C THR A 19 -66.38 -37.34 6.90
N ALA A 20 -66.72 -37.17 8.18
CA ALA A 20 -67.97 -37.66 8.77
C ALA A 20 -68.45 -36.66 9.84
N CYS A 21 -69.64 -36.09 9.64
CA CYS A 21 -70.37 -35.39 10.69
C CYS A 21 -71.03 -36.42 11.61
N SER A 22 -70.63 -36.46 12.88
CA SER A 22 -71.55 -36.71 14.00
C SER A 22 -71.11 -35.83 15.17
N LYS A 23 -72.10 -35.16 15.78
CA LYS A 23 -71.95 -34.49 17.07
C LYS A 23 -71.55 -35.54 18.10
N ASP A 24 -70.29 -35.57 18.44
CA ASP A 24 -69.81 -36.08 19.71
C ASP A 24 -69.09 -34.93 20.41
N ASP A 25 -69.37 -34.78 21.70
CA ASP A 25 -68.63 -33.92 22.63
C ASP A 25 -67.16 -34.37 22.67
N ASP A 26 -66.38 -33.97 21.66
CA ASP A 26 -64.93 -34.01 21.75
C ASP A 26 -64.50 -32.85 22.65
N ASN A 27 -64.61 -33.12 23.94
CA ASN A 27 -63.70 -32.61 24.94
C ASN A 27 -62.28 -33.06 24.56
N VAL A 28 -61.73 -32.49 23.48
CA VAL A 28 -60.30 -32.53 23.19
C VAL A 28 -59.69 -31.84 24.39
N ALA A 29 -59.13 -32.65 25.30
CA ALA A 29 -58.46 -32.14 26.49
C ALA A 29 -57.49 -31.07 26.02
N SER A 30 -57.86 -29.81 26.27
CA SER A 30 -57.02 -28.68 25.91
C SER A 30 -55.73 -28.92 26.68
N LEU A 31 -54.58 -28.85 26.01
CA LEU A 31 -53.29 -28.98 26.65
C LEU A 31 -52.87 -27.61 27.20
N SER A 32 -52.10 -27.59 28.29
CA SER A 32 -51.52 -26.34 28.77
C SER A 32 -50.59 -25.77 27.69
N PRO A 33 -50.69 -24.45 27.38
CA PRO A 33 -49.85 -23.85 26.36
C PRO A 33 -48.36 -23.89 26.78
N THR A 34 -47.48 -24.05 25.80
CA THR A 34 -46.02 -24.02 25.99
C THR A 34 -45.36 -23.06 25.01
N VAL A 35 -44.22 -22.48 25.38
CA VAL A 35 -43.38 -21.73 24.43
C VAL A 35 -42.58 -22.75 23.60
N ILE A 36 -42.69 -22.67 22.27
CA ILE A 36 -42.03 -23.59 21.34
C ILE A 36 -40.77 -22.99 20.69
N SER A 37 -40.66 -21.66 20.65
CA SER A 37 -39.47 -20.96 20.16
C SER A 37 -39.41 -19.54 20.71
N THR A 38 -38.19 -19.00 20.82
CA THR A 38 -37.94 -17.60 21.18
C THR A 38 -36.97 -16.96 20.19
N ASP A 39 -37.07 -15.64 20.04
CA ASP A 39 -36.07 -14.83 19.35
C ASP A 39 -35.75 -13.58 20.20
N PRO A 40 -34.53 -13.41 20.74
CA PRO A 40 -33.38 -14.31 20.60
C PRO A 40 -33.64 -15.72 21.15
N SER A 41 -32.95 -16.71 20.59
CA SER A 41 -32.91 -18.06 21.15
C SER A 41 -32.28 -18.03 22.55
N ASN A 42 -32.61 -19.01 23.40
CA ASN A 42 -31.98 -19.12 24.70
C ASN A 42 -30.44 -19.21 24.56
N ASP A 43 -29.75 -18.45 25.40
CA ASP A 43 -28.29 -18.27 25.44
C ASP A 43 -27.67 -17.65 24.18
N ALA A 44 -28.46 -16.98 23.34
CA ALA A 44 -27.93 -16.23 22.20
C ALA A 44 -26.92 -15.16 22.66
N THR A 45 -25.77 -15.08 22.00
CA THR A 45 -24.78 -14.01 22.15
C THR A 45 -24.88 -13.03 20.98
N ASP A 46 -24.21 -11.88 21.10
CA ASP A 46 -24.15 -10.85 20.06
C ASP A 46 -25.53 -10.36 19.58
N VAL A 47 -26.51 -10.35 20.47
CA VAL A 47 -27.85 -9.83 20.18
C VAL A 47 -27.78 -8.32 19.98
N THR A 48 -28.45 -7.82 18.94
CA THR A 48 -28.52 -6.39 18.64
C THR A 48 -29.21 -5.61 19.76
N LEU A 49 -28.78 -4.37 20.02
CA LEU A 49 -29.30 -3.59 21.15
C LEU A 49 -30.76 -3.13 20.96
N ASN A 50 -31.24 -3.09 19.73
CA ASN A 50 -32.62 -2.75 19.36
C ASN A 50 -33.55 -3.98 19.25
N LYS A 51 -33.12 -5.14 19.76
CA LYS A 51 -33.85 -6.40 19.58
C LYS A 51 -35.27 -6.34 20.16
N ILE A 52 -36.25 -6.67 19.33
CA ILE A 52 -37.60 -7.05 19.78
C ILE A 52 -37.53 -8.50 20.22
N VAL A 53 -37.90 -8.75 21.48
CA VAL A 53 -37.81 -10.08 22.09
C VAL A 53 -39.16 -10.79 21.89
N THR A 54 -39.16 -11.98 21.32
CA THR A 54 -40.39 -12.69 20.96
C THR A 54 -40.44 -14.11 21.52
N ALA A 55 -41.66 -14.59 21.78
CA ALA A 55 -41.95 -15.97 22.18
C ALA A 55 -43.15 -16.48 21.38
N THR A 56 -43.00 -17.62 20.72
CA THR A 56 -44.06 -18.30 19.98
C THR A 56 -44.61 -19.45 20.81
N PHE A 57 -45.93 -19.51 20.96
CA PHE A 57 -46.64 -20.53 21.71
C PHE A 57 -47.06 -21.71 20.85
N SER A 58 -47.27 -22.87 21.47
CA SER A 58 -47.77 -24.11 20.84
C SER A 58 -49.19 -23.97 20.27
N GLU A 59 -49.93 -22.96 20.72
CA GLU A 59 -51.31 -22.68 20.34
C GLU A 59 -51.64 -21.19 20.50
N ALA A 60 -52.84 -20.79 20.07
CA ALA A 60 -53.31 -19.42 20.24
C ALA A 60 -53.63 -19.11 21.72
N MET A 61 -52.98 -18.07 22.25
CA MET A 61 -53.18 -17.55 23.59
C MET A 61 -54.37 -16.59 23.68
N ASN A 62 -54.91 -16.40 24.88
CA ASN A 62 -55.87 -15.34 25.17
C ASN A 62 -55.13 -13.99 25.22
N PRO A 63 -55.38 -13.06 24.26
CA PRO A 63 -54.65 -11.81 24.19
C PRO A 63 -54.77 -10.93 25.44
N LEU A 64 -55.85 -11.04 26.21
CA LEU A 64 -56.04 -10.28 27.45
C LEU A 64 -55.13 -10.73 28.60
N THR A 65 -54.51 -11.91 28.46
CA THR A 65 -53.57 -12.46 29.45
C THR A 65 -52.10 -12.32 29.03
N ILE A 66 -51.85 -11.75 27.85
CA ILE A 66 -50.51 -11.47 27.33
C ILE A 66 -50.27 -9.96 27.43
N GLY A 67 -49.47 -9.54 28.40
CA GLY A 67 -49.17 -8.13 28.66
C GLY A 67 -47.88 -7.98 29.46
N THR A 68 -47.55 -6.76 29.88
CA THR A 68 -46.30 -6.46 30.60
C THR A 68 -46.19 -7.11 31.97
N SER A 69 -47.29 -7.61 32.54
CA SER A 69 -47.26 -8.42 33.77
C SER A 69 -46.91 -9.89 33.51
N THR A 70 -47.14 -10.40 32.30
CA THR A 70 -46.96 -11.80 31.94
C THR A 70 -45.82 -12.05 30.96
N PHE A 71 -45.35 -11.03 30.24
CA PHE A 71 -44.12 -11.04 29.46
C PHE A 71 -43.22 -9.90 29.94
N THR A 72 -42.15 -10.27 30.64
CA THR A 72 -41.20 -9.34 31.26
C THR A 72 -39.80 -9.54 30.72
N LEU A 73 -39.01 -8.46 30.67
CA LEU A 73 -37.58 -8.49 30.38
C LEU A 73 -36.82 -7.85 31.54
N LYS A 74 -35.72 -8.45 31.98
CA LYS A 74 -34.88 -7.96 33.09
C LYS A 74 -33.41 -7.89 32.71
N GLN A 75 -32.70 -6.93 33.30
CA GLN A 75 -31.25 -6.84 33.36
C GLN A 75 -30.80 -7.23 34.77
N GLY A 76 -30.37 -8.48 34.96
CA GLY A 76 -30.21 -9.02 36.32
C GLY A 76 -31.54 -8.97 37.09
N GLU A 77 -31.60 -8.23 38.19
CA GLU A 77 -32.85 -8.04 38.97
C GLU A 77 -33.70 -6.85 38.49
N GLU A 78 -33.13 -5.92 37.72
CA GLU A 78 -33.80 -4.68 37.32
C GLU A 78 -34.73 -4.91 36.11
N PRO A 79 -36.01 -4.48 36.16
CA PRO A 79 -36.92 -4.61 35.03
C PRO A 79 -36.57 -3.64 33.90
N VAL A 80 -36.59 -4.13 32.66
CA VAL A 80 -36.48 -3.31 31.45
C VAL A 80 -37.87 -2.79 31.09
N ALA A 81 -38.01 -1.48 30.92
CA ALA A 81 -39.25 -0.89 30.45
C ALA A 81 -39.51 -1.25 28.97
N GLY A 82 -40.74 -1.58 28.63
CA GLY A 82 -41.13 -1.93 27.27
C GLY A 82 -42.63 -2.10 27.11
N THR A 83 -43.05 -2.35 25.88
CA THR A 83 -44.44 -2.67 25.52
C THR A 83 -44.55 -4.12 25.07
N VAL A 84 -45.72 -4.73 25.29
CA VAL A 84 -46.01 -6.10 24.85
C VAL A 84 -47.12 -6.04 23.81
N SER A 85 -46.93 -6.75 22.71
CA SER A 85 -47.94 -7.00 21.68
C SER A 85 -48.08 -8.50 21.44
N TYR A 86 -49.23 -8.92 20.90
CA TYR A 86 -49.51 -10.32 20.61
C TYR A 86 -50.27 -10.44 19.28
N THR A 87 -49.73 -11.23 18.36
CA THR A 87 -50.34 -11.49 17.04
C THR A 87 -50.18 -12.95 16.64
N GLY A 88 -51.27 -13.57 16.17
CA GLY A 88 -51.29 -15.01 15.83
C GLY A 88 -51.02 -15.88 17.06
N THR A 89 -49.83 -16.49 17.11
CA THR A 89 -49.31 -17.30 18.23
C THR A 89 -48.04 -16.72 18.85
N THR A 90 -47.66 -15.48 18.51
CA THR A 90 -46.41 -14.86 18.94
C THR A 90 -46.66 -13.63 19.81
N ALA A 91 -46.05 -13.62 21.00
CA ALA A 91 -45.92 -12.42 21.82
C ALA A 91 -44.59 -11.72 21.53
N SER A 92 -44.60 -10.39 21.50
CA SER A 92 -43.43 -9.56 21.24
C SER A 92 -43.30 -8.49 22.32
N PHE A 93 -42.15 -8.46 22.99
CA PHE A 93 -41.73 -7.42 23.93
C PHE A 93 -40.78 -6.45 23.21
N THR A 94 -41.18 -5.18 23.12
CA THR A 94 -40.37 -4.10 22.53
C THR A 94 -39.82 -3.22 23.65
N PRO A 95 -38.51 -3.26 23.95
CA PRO A 95 -37.89 -2.35 24.92
C PRO A 95 -38.14 -0.88 24.56
N SER A 96 -38.39 -0.03 25.55
CA SER A 96 -38.62 1.42 25.34
C SER A 96 -37.34 2.19 25.00
N ASN A 97 -36.18 1.67 25.41
CA ASN A 97 -34.86 2.16 25.07
C ASN A 97 -34.04 1.00 24.48
N HIS A 98 -32.96 1.31 23.75
CA HIS A 98 -31.99 0.29 23.37
C HIS A 98 -31.46 -0.41 24.63
N LEU A 99 -31.30 -1.73 24.53
CA LEU A 99 -30.62 -2.55 25.51
C LEU A 99 -29.17 -2.09 25.66
N LEU A 100 -28.54 -2.34 26.80
CA LEU A 100 -27.12 -2.01 27.03
C LEU A 100 -26.23 -3.04 26.34
N ALA A 101 -25.04 -2.64 25.92
CA ALA A 101 -24.07 -3.53 25.28
C ALA A 101 -23.40 -4.50 26.26
N ASN A 102 -22.92 -5.64 25.76
CA ASN A 102 -22.25 -6.69 26.55
C ASN A 102 -23.02 -7.05 27.83
N THR A 103 -24.35 -7.03 27.77
CA THR A 103 -25.23 -7.15 28.94
C THR A 103 -26.14 -8.35 28.78
N SER A 104 -26.24 -9.16 29.83
CA SER A 104 -27.14 -10.29 29.88
C SER A 104 -28.55 -9.83 30.28
N TYR A 105 -29.54 -10.29 29.51
CA TYR A 105 -30.95 -10.05 29.74
C TYR A 105 -31.70 -11.37 29.92
N THR A 106 -32.64 -11.38 30.86
CA THR A 106 -33.53 -12.50 31.13
C THR A 106 -34.95 -12.12 30.73
N ALA A 107 -35.49 -12.82 29.74
CA ALA A 107 -36.88 -12.72 29.35
C ALA A 107 -37.70 -13.82 30.03
N ASN A 108 -38.94 -13.50 30.41
CA ASN A 108 -39.80 -14.41 31.14
C ASN A 108 -41.25 -14.30 30.67
N ILE A 109 -41.86 -15.43 30.35
CA ILE A 109 -43.31 -15.59 30.28
C ILE A 109 -43.80 -16.25 31.56
N THR A 110 -44.63 -15.56 32.34
CA THR A 110 -45.17 -16.10 33.59
C THR A 110 -46.22 -17.18 33.32
N LYS A 111 -46.41 -18.09 34.28
CA LYS A 111 -47.48 -19.10 34.23
C LYS A 111 -48.90 -18.55 34.13
N ASP A 112 -49.11 -17.26 34.42
CA ASP A 112 -50.43 -16.62 34.38
C ASP A 112 -50.93 -16.34 32.95
N ALA A 113 -50.07 -16.51 31.93
CA ALA A 113 -50.48 -16.51 30.52
C ALA A 113 -51.37 -17.73 30.23
N LYS A 114 -52.54 -17.48 29.62
CA LYS A 114 -53.57 -18.51 29.39
C LYS A 114 -53.93 -18.65 27.92
N ASN A 115 -54.34 -19.84 27.53
CA ASN A 115 -54.96 -20.06 26.22
C ASN A 115 -56.43 -19.59 26.19
N ALA A 116 -57.06 -19.67 25.01
CA ALA A 116 -58.46 -19.26 24.83
C ALA A 116 -59.45 -20.05 25.72
N SER A 117 -59.11 -21.28 26.08
CA SER A 117 -59.88 -22.14 26.99
C SER A 117 -59.70 -21.80 28.48
N GLY A 118 -58.84 -20.81 28.81
CA GLY A 118 -58.61 -20.32 30.16
C GLY A 118 -57.58 -21.10 30.97
N MET A 119 -56.88 -22.06 30.37
CA MET A 119 -55.83 -22.81 31.06
C MET A 119 -54.49 -22.08 30.99
N ALA A 120 -53.80 -22.09 32.12
CA ALA A 120 -52.50 -21.49 32.32
C ALA A 120 -51.37 -22.38 31.77
N MET A 121 -50.23 -21.75 31.49
CA MET A 121 -48.97 -22.47 31.32
C MET A 121 -48.62 -23.23 32.62
N VAL A 122 -47.92 -24.36 32.50
CA VAL A 122 -47.59 -25.22 33.64
C VAL A 122 -46.59 -24.56 34.60
N SER A 123 -45.65 -23.80 34.05
CA SER A 123 -44.62 -23.08 34.77
C SER A 123 -44.29 -21.77 34.06
N ASN A 124 -43.54 -20.89 34.72
CA ASN A 124 -42.88 -19.80 34.03
C ASN A 124 -41.92 -20.38 32.98
N PHE A 125 -41.72 -19.64 31.90
CA PHE A 125 -40.75 -19.93 30.87
C PHE A 125 -39.75 -18.78 30.82
N GLU A 126 -38.51 -19.07 31.21
CA GLU A 126 -37.42 -18.09 31.27
C GLU A 126 -36.34 -18.46 30.26
N TRP A 127 -35.78 -17.44 29.60
CA TRP A 127 -34.63 -17.61 28.74
C TRP A 127 -33.72 -16.38 28.81
N ASN A 128 -32.44 -16.60 28.54
CA ASN A 128 -31.43 -15.56 28.60
C ASN A 128 -30.87 -15.26 27.21
N PHE A 129 -30.37 -14.05 27.04
CA PHE A 129 -29.51 -13.69 25.91
C PHE A 129 -28.53 -12.60 26.34
N THR A 130 -27.43 -12.47 25.59
CA THR A 130 -26.41 -11.46 25.84
C THR A 130 -26.30 -10.56 24.62
N THR A 131 -26.39 -9.26 24.84
CA THR A 131 -26.18 -8.27 23.78
C THR A 131 -24.72 -8.18 23.37
N GLY A 132 -24.47 -7.85 22.10
CA GLY A 132 -23.13 -7.69 21.56
C GLY A 132 -22.39 -6.44 22.06
N SER A 133 -21.13 -6.32 21.64
CA SER A 133 -20.27 -5.18 21.97
C SER A 133 -20.65 -3.90 21.21
N LEU A 134 -20.25 -2.75 21.77
CA LEU A 134 -20.35 -1.42 21.15
C LEU A 134 -19.23 -1.23 20.13
N THR A 135 -19.44 -1.60 18.87
CA THR A 135 -18.63 -1.07 17.77
C THR A 135 -19.44 -0.04 17.01
N ALA A 136 -19.00 1.22 17.06
CA ALA A 136 -19.52 2.23 16.15
C ALA A 136 -18.98 1.93 14.74
N PRO A 137 -19.82 2.02 13.70
CA PRO A 137 -19.33 1.84 12.34
C PRO A 137 -18.31 2.92 11.99
N SER A 138 -17.40 2.58 11.07
CA SER A 138 -16.44 3.51 10.47
C SER A 138 -16.41 3.33 8.96
N VAL A 139 -16.00 4.37 8.22
CA VAL A 139 -15.77 4.26 6.77
C VAL A 139 -14.33 3.85 6.53
N ILE A 140 -14.13 2.64 6.00
CA ILE A 140 -12.81 2.04 5.71
C ILE A 140 -12.20 2.64 4.45
N SER A 141 -12.99 2.86 3.41
CA SER A 141 -12.51 3.37 2.12
C SER A 141 -13.55 4.19 1.39
N THR A 142 -13.10 5.08 0.50
CA THR A 142 -13.95 5.89 -0.39
C THR A 142 -13.45 5.79 -1.83
N SER A 143 -14.36 5.89 -2.80
CA SER A 143 -14.03 6.07 -4.22
C SER A 143 -14.82 7.27 -4.75
N PRO A 144 -14.17 8.33 -5.25
CA PRO A 144 -12.72 8.54 -5.24
C PRO A 144 -12.11 8.57 -3.82
N VAL A 145 -10.80 8.32 -3.74
CA VAL A 145 -10.04 8.53 -2.51
C VAL A 145 -9.98 10.03 -2.19
N ASN A 146 -9.80 10.39 -0.92
CA ASN A 146 -9.75 11.80 -0.51
C ASN A 146 -8.63 12.55 -1.25
N ASN A 147 -8.96 13.72 -1.80
CA ASN A 147 -8.11 14.58 -2.62
C ASN A 147 -7.66 13.96 -3.96
N ALA A 148 -8.38 12.97 -4.49
CA ALA A 148 -8.14 12.51 -5.86
C ALA A 148 -8.28 13.67 -6.86
N VAL A 149 -7.40 13.71 -7.85
CA VAL A 149 -7.44 14.64 -9.00
C VAL A 149 -7.74 13.86 -10.27
N ASP A 150 -8.05 14.55 -11.36
CA ASP A 150 -8.36 13.96 -12.68
C ASP A 150 -9.46 12.90 -12.62
N VAL A 151 -10.46 13.12 -11.76
CA VAL A 151 -11.60 12.20 -11.64
C VAL A 151 -12.54 12.37 -12.83
N ASN A 152 -12.97 11.25 -13.41
CA ASN A 152 -13.93 11.22 -14.52
C ASN A 152 -15.25 11.94 -14.16
N LEU A 153 -15.87 12.57 -15.14
CA LEU A 153 -17.09 13.37 -14.95
C LEU A 153 -18.34 12.53 -14.65
N ASP A 154 -18.35 11.25 -15.02
CA ASP A 154 -19.44 10.30 -14.76
C ASP A 154 -19.25 9.53 -13.44
N LYS A 155 -18.29 9.95 -12.60
CA LYS A 155 -17.88 9.19 -11.43
C LYS A 155 -19.04 8.91 -10.47
N VAL A 156 -19.30 7.62 -10.27
CA VAL A 156 -20.09 7.11 -9.16
C VAL A 156 -19.26 7.15 -7.88
N VAL A 157 -19.82 7.76 -6.83
CA VAL A 157 -19.12 8.00 -5.57
C VAL A 157 -19.51 6.92 -4.56
N THR A 158 -18.54 6.23 -3.96
CA THR A 158 -18.79 5.13 -3.03
C THR A 158 -18.04 5.27 -1.71
N ALA A 159 -18.57 4.62 -0.67
CA ALA A 159 -17.92 4.46 0.63
C ALA A 159 -18.19 3.07 1.21
N THR A 160 -17.15 2.41 1.72
CA THR A 160 -17.25 1.07 2.34
C THR A 160 -17.13 1.19 3.85
N PHE A 161 -18.09 0.63 4.58
CA PHE A 161 -18.13 0.63 6.04
C PHE A 161 -17.43 -0.59 6.64
N SER A 162 -17.03 -0.47 7.92
CA SER A 162 -16.41 -1.55 8.69
C SER A 162 -17.33 -2.70 9.04
N GLU A 163 -18.63 -2.51 8.89
CA GLU A 163 -19.67 -3.47 9.20
C GLU A 163 -20.95 -3.14 8.42
N ALA A 164 -21.95 -4.01 8.51
CA ALA A 164 -23.23 -3.80 7.85
C ALA A 164 -24.01 -2.64 8.50
N MET A 165 -24.36 -1.64 7.69
CA MET A 165 -25.20 -0.51 8.05
C MET A 165 -26.70 -0.87 8.02
N ASP A 166 -27.53 -0.15 8.77
CA ASP A 166 -28.98 -0.16 8.59
C ASP A 166 -29.31 0.57 7.28
N PRO A 167 -29.82 -0.14 6.26
CA PRO A 167 -30.09 0.44 4.94
C PRO A 167 -31.08 1.61 4.98
N LEU A 168 -31.96 1.69 6.00
CA LEU A 168 -32.91 2.80 6.14
C LEU A 168 -32.22 4.12 6.50
N THR A 169 -31.04 4.05 7.09
CA THR A 169 -30.24 5.22 7.53
C THR A 169 -29.18 5.65 6.51
N ILE A 170 -29.10 4.95 5.36
CA ILE A 170 -28.23 5.28 4.24
C ILE A 170 -29.11 5.76 3.08
N ASN A 171 -29.29 7.07 2.96
CA ASN A 171 -30.15 7.68 1.95
C ASN A 171 -29.59 9.07 1.56
N THR A 172 -30.28 9.81 0.68
CA THR A 172 -29.81 11.11 0.18
C THR A 172 -29.67 12.19 1.26
N SER A 173 -30.32 12.06 2.42
CA SER A 173 -30.12 12.98 3.54
C SER A 173 -28.87 12.68 4.36
N SER A 174 -28.37 11.45 4.30
CA SER A 174 -27.21 10.99 5.06
C SER A 174 -25.96 10.80 4.20
N PHE A 175 -26.09 10.64 2.88
CA PHE A 175 -25.00 10.58 1.92
C PHE A 175 -25.26 11.57 0.77
N SER A 176 -24.51 12.67 0.74
CA SER A 176 -24.68 13.77 -0.20
C SER A 176 -23.38 14.12 -0.91
N LEU A 177 -23.47 14.69 -2.11
CA LEU A 177 -22.37 15.26 -2.88
C LEU A 177 -22.61 16.76 -3.10
N LYS A 178 -21.58 17.60 -2.91
CA LYS A 178 -21.67 19.06 -3.08
C LYS A 178 -20.56 19.62 -3.95
N GLN A 179 -20.86 20.68 -4.68
CA GLN A 179 -19.91 21.58 -5.33
C GLN A 179 -19.93 22.91 -4.56
N GLY A 180 -18.91 23.15 -3.73
CA GLY A 180 -18.98 24.23 -2.74
C GLY A 180 -20.20 24.07 -1.82
N ASP A 181 -21.08 25.06 -1.81
CA ASP A 181 -22.33 25.03 -1.03
C ASP A 181 -23.51 24.40 -1.79
N THR A 182 -23.39 24.20 -3.11
CA THR A 182 -24.45 23.67 -3.97
C THR A 182 -24.53 22.15 -3.87
N GLU A 183 -25.72 21.61 -3.61
CA GLU A 183 -25.96 20.17 -3.60
C GLU A 183 -26.10 19.61 -5.02
N ILE A 184 -25.45 18.48 -5.29
CA ILE A 184 -25.52 17.77 -6.55
C ILE A 184 -26.64 16.74 -6.46
N GLU A 185 -27.56 16.77 -7.41
CA GLU A 185 -28.65 15.79 -7.46
C GLU A 185 -28.11 14.39 -7.81
N GLY A 186 -28.62 13.38 -7.11
CA GLY A 186 -28.25 11.98 -7.35
C GLY A 186 -29.13 11.01 -6.57
N THR A 187 -28.84 9.73 -6.74
CA THR A 187 -29.51 8.64 -6.02
C THR A 187 -28.54 7.94 -5.08
N VAL A 188 -29.03 7.49 -3.93
CA VAL A 188 -28.25 6.69 -2.97
C VAL A 188 -28.77 5.26 -2.96
N SER A 189 -27.84 4.31 -3.03
CA SER A 189 -28.10 2.88 -2.82
C SER A 189 -27.10 2.31 -1.81
N TYR A 190 -27.47 1.19 -1.20
CA TYR A 190 -26.62 0.49 -0.23
C TYR A 190 -26.71 -1.01 -0.46
N THR A 191 -25.57 -1.69 -0.58
CA THR A 191 -25.50 -3.15 -0.79
C THR A 191 -24.26 -3.72 -0.09
N GLY A 192 -24.43 -4.82 0.63
CA GLY A 192 -23.37 -5.41 1.44
C GLY A 192 -22.93 -4.45 2.55
N THR A 193 -21.73 -3.90 2.43
CA THR A 193 -21.15 -2.87 3.31
C THR A 193 -20.83 -1.56 2.58
N THR A 194 -21.34 -1.38 1.36
CA THR A 194 -20.99 -0.23 0.50
C THR A 194 -22.20 0.64 0.23
N ALA A 195 -22.08 1.93 0.55
CA ALA A 195 -22.98 2.97 0.09
C ALA A 195 -22.48 3.57 -1.23
N THR A 196 -23.42 3.85 -2.13
CA THR A 196 -23.17 4.35 -3.48
C THR A 196 -24.06 5.55 -3.74
N PHE A 197 -23.45 6.69 -4.08
CA PHE A 197 -24.10 7.88 -4.59
C PHE A 197 -23.85 7.99 -6.10
N THR A 198 -24.90 7.97 -6.89
CA THR A 198 -24.85 8.11 -8.34
C THR A 198 -25.42 9.47 -8.73
N PRO A 199 -24.58 10.42 -9.20
CA PRO A 199 -25.05 11.72 -9.70
C PRO A 199 -26.06 11.55 -10.85
N THR A 200 -27.10 12.39 -10.89
CA THR A 200 -28.11 12.35 -11.96
C THR A 200 -27.55 12.82 -13.30
N ASN A 201 -26.65 13.81 -13.25
CA ASN A 201 -25.98 14.38 -14.41
C ASN A 201 -24.47 14.20 -14.28
N MET A 202 -23.75 14.31 -15.40
CA MET A 202 -22.30 14.38 -15.38
C MET A 202 -21.84 15.58 -14.54
N LEU A 203 -20.75 15.37 -13.81
CA LEU A 203 -20.05 16.40 -13.04
C LEU A 203 -19.35 17.39 -13.99
N GLU A 204 -19.13 18.61 -13.51
CA GLU A 204 -18.43 19.67 -14.24
C GLU A 204 -16.92 19.41 -14.27
N THR A 205 -16.22 19.89 -15.28
CA THR A 205 -14.75 19.76 -15.42
C THR A 205 -14.00 20.62 -14.42
N GLU A 206 -12.77 20.21 -14.05
CA GLU A 206 -11.86 20.97 -13.16
C GLU A 206 -12.53 21.44 -11.85
N THR A 207 -13.49 20.67 -11.36
CA THR A 207 -14.38 21.08 -10.28
C THR A 207 -14.15 20.22 -9.05
N ASN A 208 -13.95 20.87 -7.90
CA ASN A 208 -13.81 20.19 -6.63
C ASN A 208 -15.18 19.86 -6.03
N TYR A 209 -15.44 18.56 -5.85
CA TYR A 209 -16.63 18.04 -5.21
C TYR A 209 -16.31 17.54 -3.80
N THR A 210 -17.25 17.70 -2.88
CA THR A 210 -17.17 17.22 -1.50
C THR A 210 -18.31 16.25 -1.23
N ALA A 211 -17.96 15.01 -0.92
CA ALA A 211 -18.90 14.00 -0.47
C ALA A 211 -18.96 13.95 1.06
N THR A 212 -20.15 13.75 1.60
CA THR A 212 -20.38 13.67 3.04
C THR A 212 -21.28 12.49 3.37
N ILE A 213 -20.85 11.65 4.32
CA ILE A 213 -21.72 10.71 5.03
C ILE A 213 -21.87 11.19 6.46
N THR A 214 -23.10 11.42 6.90
CA THR A 214 -23.37 12.05 8.21
C THR A 214 -23.35 11.03 9.36
N SER A 215 -23.17 11.54 10.58
CA SER A 215 -23.30 10.75 11.81
C SER A 215 -24.70 10.20 12.05
N GLU A 216 -25.71 10.53 11.23
CA GLU A 216 -27.04 9.92 11.32
C GLU A 216 -27.10 8.52 10.70
N SER A 217 -26.10 8.13 9.91
CA SER A 217 -25.96 6.77 9.38
C SER A 217 -25.57 5.80 10.50
N LYS A 218 -26.39 4.74 10.67
CA LYS A 218 -26.29 3.78 11.78
C LYS A 218 -26.05 2.36 11.29
N ASN A 219 -25.42 1.54 12.12
CA ASN A 219 -25.41 0.10 11.92
C ASN A 219 -26.75 -0.55 12.28
N ILE A 220 -26.90 -1.84 11.94
CA ILE A 220 -28.12 -2.62 12.22
C ILE A 220 -28.46 -2.65 13.73
N ALA A 221 -27.44 -2.52 14.59
CA ALA A 221 -27.60 -2.43 16.04
C ALA A 221 -28.02 -1.03 16.54
N GLY A 222 -28.12 -0.04 15.64
CA GLY A 222 -28.60 1.32 15.92
C GLY A 222 -27.52 2.33 16.30
N PHE A 223 -26.23 2.01 16.10
CA PHE A 223 -25.11 2.89 16.43
C PHE A 223 -24.68 3.75 15.26
N ALA A 224 -24.59 5.06 15.50
CA ALA A 224 -24.16 6.08 14.55
C ALA A 224 -22.66 6.03 14.25
N LEU A 225 -22.26 6.55 13.08
CA LEU A 225 -20.86 6.96 12.88
C LEU A 225 -20.46 7.98 13.94
N ALA A 226 -19.23 7.87 14.46
CA ALA A 226 -18.74 8.77 15.51
C ALA A 226 -18.66 10.24 15.07
N ASN A 227 -18.33 10.47 13.79
CA ASN A 227 -18.28 11.79 13.16
C ASN A 227 -18.76 11.67 11.70
N ASN A 228 -19.16 12.80 11.10
CA ASN A 228 -19.36 12.84 9.65
C ASN A 228 -18.08 12.42 8.92
N LYS A 229 -18.20 11.52 7.95
CA LYS A 229 -17.13 11.24 7.00
C LYS A 229 -17.22 12.23 5.86
N ILE A 230 -16.20 13.06 5.69
CA ILE A 230 -16.10 14.06 4.63
C ILE A 230 -14.85 13.76 3.80
N TRP A 231 -14.98 13.82 2.48
CA TRP A 231 -13.84 13.76 1.56
C TRP A 231 -14.12 14.56 0.29
N SER A 232 -13.06 15.00 -0.37
CA SER A 232 -13.14 15.77 -1.60
C SER A 232 -12.40 15.10 -2.76
N PHE A 233 -12.74 15.49 -3.98
CA PHE A 233 -12.03 15.11 -5.20
C PHE A 233 -12.23 16.17 -6.29
N THR A 234 -11.28 16.29 -7.21
CA THR A 234 -11.32 17.23 -8.34
C THR A 234 -11.47 16.48 -9.65
N THR A 235 -12.45 16.87 -10.46
CA THR A 235 -12.68 16.32 -11.80
C THR A 235 -11.67 16.84 -12.83
N GLY A 236 -11.40 16.06 -13.88
CA GLY A 236 -10.46 16.42 -14.95
C GLY A 236 -10.97 17.46 -15.96
N LEU A 237 -10.09 17.85 -16.89
CA LEU A 237 -10.28 18.88 -17.93
C LEU A 237 -11.28 18.51 -19.04
N VAL A 238 -11.49 17.22 -19.31
CA VAL A 238 -12.35 16.75 -20.40
C VAL A 238 -12.84 15.34 -20.04
N PRO A 239 -14.08 14.92 -20.36
CA PRO A 239 -14.32 13.50 -20.52
C PRO A 239 -13.34 12.99 -21.58
N ASP A 240 -12.61 11.93 -21.29
CA ASP A 240 -11.82 11.28 -22.33
C ASP A 240 -12.76 10.96 -23.49
N VAL A 241 -12.42 11.44 -24.69
CA VAL A 241 -13.16 11.21 -25.94
C VAL A 241 -12.24 10.59 -26.99
N ILE A 242 -11.00 10.25 -26.61
CA ILE A 242 -10.10 9.52 -27.50
C ILE A 242 -10.66 8.10 -27.57
N LEU A 243 -10.96 7.67 -28.80
CA LEU A 243 -11.47 6.32 -28.99
C LEU A 243 -10.29 5.34 -28.89
N PRO A 244 -10.44 4.22 -28.16
CA PRO A 244 -9.41 3.21 -28.13
C PRO A 244 -9.21 2.61 -29.53
N THR A 245 -7.98 2.22 -29.81
CA THR A 245 -7.60 1.51 -31.05
C THR A 245 -6.72 0.30 -30.71
N ILE A 246 -6.65 -0.68 -31.60
CA ILE A 246 -5.71 -1.80 -31.48
C ILE A 246 -4.48 -1.49 -32.34
N ILE A 247 -3.35 -1.28 -31.68
CA ILE A 247 -2.05 -0.94 -32.28
C ILE A 247 -1.51 -2.13 -33.07
N SER A 248 -1.54 -3.32 -32.48
CA SER A 248 -1.01 -4.56 -33.06
C SER A 248 -1.70 -5.80 -32.49
N THR A 249 -1.47 -6.94 -33.13
CA THR A 249 -1.93 -8.26 -32.66
C THR A 249 -0.78 -9.24 -32.76
N ASP A 250 -0.82 -10.28 -31.92
CA ASP A 250 0.12 -11.40 -31.94
C ASP A 250 -0.69 -12.71 -31.75
N PRO A 251 -0.76 -13.62 -32.72
CA PRO A 251 -0.13 -13.53 -34.04
C PRO A 251 -0.59 -12.31 -34.83
N ALA A 252 0.28 -11.80 -35.69
CA ALA A 252 -0.07 -10.75 -36.61
C ALA A 252 -1.03 -11.28 -37.69
N GLY A 253 -1.77 -10.37 -38.31
CA GLY A 253 -2.74 -10.73 -39.34
C GLY A 253 -2.06 -11.37 -40.56
N ASN A 254 -2.52 -12.57 -40.89
CA ASN A 254 -2.04 -13.48 -41.95
C ASN A 254 -0.70 -14.17 -41.66
N ASP A 255 -0.27 -14.22 -40.39
CA ASP A 255 0.86 -15.06 -40.01
C ASP A 255 0.59 -16.52 -40.38
N ILE A 256 1.65 -17.20 -40.83
CA ILE A 256 1.68 -18.63 -41.14
C ILE A 256 2.68 -19.31 -40.21
N ASP A 257 2.56 -20.64 -40.07
CA ASP A 257 3.41 -21.44 -39.20
C ASP A 257 3.37 -21.03 -37.71
N VAL A 258 2.24 -20.49 -37.26
CA VAL A 258 2.03 -20.12 -35.85
C VAL A 258 2.03 -21.36 -34.96
N MET A 259 2.75 -21.32 -33.83
CA MET A 259 2.77 -22.43 -32.87
C MET A 259 1.37 -22.74 -32.33
N ARG A 260 1.06 -24.02 -32.17
CA ARG A 260 -0.32 -24.47 -31.89
C ARG A 260 -0.81 -24.17 -30.47
N ASN A 261 0.08 -23.82 -29.57
CA ASN A 261 -0.17 -23.42 -28.17
C ASN A 261 0.07 -21.92 -27.94
N THR A 262 0.28 -21.13 -29.01
CA THR A 262 0.36 -19.67 -28.91
C THR A 262 -0.93 -19.10 -28.31
N ALA A 263 -0.78 -18.19 -27.34
CA ALA A 263 -1.86 -17.32 -26.91
C ALA A 263 -2.06 -16.16 -27.89
N ILE A 264 -3.29 -15.72 -28.07
CA ILE A 264 -3.66 -14.70 -29.06
C ILE A 264 -3.82 -13.37 -28.33
N LYS A 265 -3.00 -12.37 -28.67
CA LYS A 265 -2.91 -11.07 -28.00
C LYS A 265 -3.36 -9.93 -28.92
N ALA A 266 -3.91 -8.90 -28.30
CA ALA A 266 -4.18 -7.61 -28.93
C ALA A 266 -3.72 -6.46 -28.02
N TYR A 267 -2.97 -5.53 -28.60
CA TYR A 267 -2.37 -4.39 -27.88
C TYR A 267 -3.18 -3.13 -28.17
N PHE A 268 -3.75 -2.52 -27.13
CA PHE A 268 -4.59 -1.32 -27.23
C PHE A 268 -3.78 -0.03 -27.13
N SER A 269 -4.30 1.08 -27.67
CA SER A 269 -3.70 2.42 -27.59
C SER A 269 -3.74 3.05 -26.21
N GLU A 270 -4.53 2.48 -25.31
CA GLU A 270 -4.81 3.01 -23.98
C GLU A 270 -5.35 1.91 -23.06
N LYS A 271 -5.72 2.29 -21.83
CA LYS A 271 -6.27 1.36 -20.84
C LYS A 271 -7.77 1.17 -21.08
N MET A 272 -8.17 -0.09 -21.16
CA MET A 272 -9.53 -0.57 -21.39
C MET A 272 -10.22 -0.88 -20.06
N ASP A 273 -11.55 -0.82 -20.02
CA ASP A 273 -12.33 -1.39 -18.91
C ASP A 273 -12.21 -2.93 -18.93
N PRO A 274 -11.53 -3.54 -17.94
CA PRO A 274 -11.34 -4.99 -17.91
C PRO A 274 -12.65 -5.79 -17.87
N LEU A 275 -13.76 -5.19 -17.42
CA LEU A 275 -15.06 -5.87 -17.38
C LEU A 275 -15.64 -6.10 -18.79
N THR A 276 -15.29 -5.23 -19.74
CA THR A 276 -15.76 -5.34 -21.13
C THR A 276 -14.92 -6.30 -21.96
N ILE A 277 -13.71 -6.66 -21.51
CA ILE A 277 -12.82 -7.61 -22.18
C ILE A 277 -12.98 -9.00 -21.57
N ASN A 278 -13.71 -9.87 -22.25
CA ASN A 278 -14.05 -11.20 -21.78
C ASN A 278 -14.30 -12.14 -22.97
N THR A 279 -14.67 -13.40 -22.71
CA THR A 279 -14.87 -14.42 -23.74
C THR A 279 -16.02 -14.16 -24.71
N SER A 280 -16.87 -13.14 -24.46
CA SER A 280 -17.90 -12.72 -25.42
C SER A 280 -17.41 -11.61 -26.37
N SER A 281 -16.43 -10.81 -25.95
CA SER A 281 -15.89 -9.69 -26.72
C SER A 281 -14.55 -10.01 -27.38
N PHE A 282 -13.78 -10.98 -26.88
CA PHE A 282 -12.60 -11.52 -27.55
C PHE A 282 -12.81 -13.01 -27.83
N THR A 283 -12.98 -13.36 -29.10
CA THR A 283 -13.29 -14.71 -29.56
C THR A 283 -12.28 -15.23 -30.57
N LEU A 284 -12.18 -16.56 -30.68
CA LEU A 284 -11.38 -17.27 -31.66
C LEU A 284 -12.25 -18.32 -32.37
N MET A 285 -12.23 -18.32 -33.70
CA MET A 285 -13.04 -19.23 -34.53
C MET A 285 -12.17 -20.09 -35.45
N GLN A 286 -12.55 -21.35 -35.61
CA GLN A 286 -12.05 -22.28 -36.61
C GLN A 286 -13.15 -22.51 -37.67
N GLY A 287 -13.11 -21.77 -38.77
CA GLY A 287 -14.24 -21.73 -39.70
C GLY A 287 -15.51 -21.25 -38.98
N ASP A 288 -16.56 -22.08 -38.95
CA ASP A 288 -17.84 -21.78 -38.28
C ASP A 288 -17.88 -22.22 -36.80
N PHE A 289 -16.82 -22.86 -36.29
CA PHE A 289 -16.77 -23.39 -34.92
C PHE A 289 -16.04 -22.43 -33.99
N SER A 290 -16.63 -22.15 -32.81
CA SER A 290 -15.93 -21.41 -31.74
C SER A 290 -14.85 -22.29 -31.12
N VAL A 291 -13.68 -21.71 -30.85
CA VAL A 291 -12.63 -22.33 -30.05
C VAL A 291 -12.84 -21.93 -28.60
N ASP A 292 -12.84 -22.90 -27.69
CA ASP A 292 -12.95 -22.63 -26.26
C ASP A 292 -11.63 -22.09 -25.70
N GLY A 293 -11.70 -21.08 -24.84
CA GLY A 293 -10.53 -20.44 -24.24
C GLY A 293 -10.90 -19.49 -23.12
N SER A 294 -9.89 -19.00 -22.43
CA SER A 294 -10.01 -17.94 -21.42
C SER A 294 -9.52 -16.61 -21.96
N VAL A 295 -10.10 -15.51 -21.48
CA VAL A 295 -9.65 -14.14 -21.79
C VAL A 295 -9.13 -13.49 -20.53
N SER A 296 -7.96 -12.85 -20.63
CA SER A 296 -7.39 -11.99 -19.61
C SER A 296 -7.03 -10.63 -20.20
N TYR A 297 -6.91 -9.62 -19.34
CA TYR A 297 -6.51 -8.28 -19.73
C TYR A 297 -5.57 -7.68 -18.67
N THR A 298 -4.35 -7.35 -19.07
CA THR A 298 -3.32 -6.74 -18.22
C THR A 298 -2.54 -5.72 -19.05
N ASP A 299 -2.26 -4.54 -18.49
CA ASP A 299 -1.39 -3.51 -19.09
C ASP A 299 -1.67 -3.24 -20.58
N SER A 300 -2.90 -2.84 -20.91
CA SER A 300 -3.30 -2.54 -22.30
C SER A 300 -3.22 -3.71 -23.29
N THR A 301 -3.10 -4.93 -22.80
CA THR A 301 -3.02 -6.15 -23.61
C THR A 301 -4.14 -7.11 -23.24
N ALA A 302 -5.03 -7.41 -24.19
CA ALA A 302 -5.97 -8.52 -24.06
C ALA A 302 -5.33 -9.80 -24.58
N THR A 303 -5.49 -10.90 -23.86
CA THR A 303 -4.95 -12.21 -24.22
C THR A 303 -6.05 -13.25 -24.20
N PHE A 304 -6.28 -13.92 -25.32
CA PHE A 304 -7.09 -15.12 -25.45
C PHE A 304 -6.18 -16.35 -25.40
N THR A 305 -6.38 -17.22 -24.43
CA THR A 305 -5.63 -18.47 -24.27
C THR A 305 -6.55 -19.63 -24.64
N PRO A 306 -6.30 -20.34 -25.75
CA PRO A 306 -7.06 -21.55 -26.09
C PRO A 306 -6.99 -22.59 -24.97
N THR A 307 -8.10 -23.29 -24.71
CA THR A 307 -8.15 -24.35 -23.69
C THR A 307 -7.39 -25.58 -24.15
N ASP A 308 -7.54 -25.92 -25.43
CA ASP A 308 -6.87 -27.03 -26.09
C ASP A 308 -5.82 -26.52 -27.09
N VAL A 309 -4.79 -27.34 -27.33
CA VAL A 309 -3.81 -27.09 -28.40
C VAL A 309 -4.54 -26.98 -29.74
N LEU A 310 -4.28 -25.91 -30.48
CA LEU A 310 -4.90 -25.64 -31.77
C LEU A 310 -4.54 -26.74 -32.79
N THR A 311 -5.44 -27.01 -33.75
CA THR A 311 -5.19 -28.01 -34.78
C THR A 311 -4.09 -27.52 -35.73
N SER A 312 -3.26 -28.42 -36.25
CA SER A 312 -2.18 -28.06 -37.18
C SER A 312 -2.71 -27.58 -38.53
N GLU A 313 -1.93 -26.75 -39.22
CA GLU A 313 -2.18 -26.31 -40.60
C GLU A 313 -3.61 -25.75 -40.79
N THR A 314 -4.10 -25.04 -39.78
CA THR A 314 -5.49 -24.60 -39.69
C THR A 314 -5.55 -23.09 -39.59
N ILE A 315 -6.48 -22.49 -40.34
CA ILE A 315 -6.77 -21.06 -40.25
C ILE A 315 -7.71 -20.80 -39.08
N TYR A 316 -7.29 -19.90 -38.19
CA TYR A 316 -8.10 -19.36 -37.13
C TYR A 316 -8.39 -17.88 -37.36
N VAL A 317 -9.57 -17.43 -36.94
CA VAL A 317 -10.02 -16.03 -37.02
C VAL A 317 -10.28 -15.53 -35.61
N ALA A 318 -9.48 -14.57 -35.17
CA ALA A 318 -9.66 -13.88 -33.90
C ALA A 318 -10.47 -12.59 -34.11
N THR A 319 -11.37 -12.30 -33.17
CA THR A 319 -12.21 -11.10 -33.19
C THR A 319 -12.21 -10.42 -31.83
N ILE A 320 -11.94 -9.12 -31.81
CA ILE A 320 -12.33 -8.23 -30.71
C ILE A 320 -13.51 -7.39 -31.16
N THR A 321 -14.64 -7.49 -30.46
CA THR A 321 -15.86 -6.75 -30.80
C THR A 321 -15.74 -5.27 -30.45
N ASN A 322 -16.57 -4.45 -31.08
CA ASN A 322 -16.64 -3.03 -30.80
C ASN A 322 -17.44 -2.68 -29.54
N ASP A 323 -17.83 -3.69 -28.74
CA ASP A 323 -18.50 -3.48 -27.45
C ASP A 323 -17.50 -3.30 -26.29
N VAL A 324 -16.20 -3.53 -26.53
CA VAL A 324 -15.16 -3.23 -25.54
C VAL A 324 -14.98 -1.72 -25.41
N THR A 325 -14.91 -1.22 -24.18
CA THR A 325 -14.76 0.21 -23.90
C THR A 325 -13.52 0.51 -23.09
N ASP A 326 -13.02 1.74 -23.20
CA ASP A 326 -12.07 2.29 -22.24
C ASP A 326 -12.69 2.47 -20.83
N LEU A 327 -11.87 2.94 -19.88
CA LEU A 327 -12.32 3.25 -18.51
C LEU A 327 -13.33 4.42 -18.45
N ASN A 328 -13.51 5.13 -19.56
CA ASN A 328 -14.36 6.30 -19.74
C ASN A 328 -15.60 5.97 -20.59
N GLY A 329 -15.80 4.71 -20.97
CA GLY A 329 -16.94 4.23 -21.75
C GLY A 329 -16.84 4.42 -23.26
N ASN A 330 -15.70 4.89 -23.79
CA ASN A 330 -15.50 5.01 -25.23
C ASN A 330 -15.23 3.64 -25.85
N ALA A 331 -16.05 3.24 -26.81
CA ALA A 331 -15.93 1.93 -27.45
C ALA A 331 -14.97 1.95 -28.66
N LEU A 332 -14.43 0.79 -29.06
CA LEU A 332 -13.76 0.69 -30.35
C LEU A 332 -14.73 1.11 -31.48
N THR A 333 -14.20 1.75 -32.53
CA THR A 333 -15.05 2.18 -33.67
C THR A 333 -15.61 0.99 -34.46
N PHE A 334 -14.83 -0.07 -34.60
CA PHE A 334 -15.17 -1.26 -35.39
C PHE A 334 -14.62 -2.53 -34.73
N ASN A 335 -15.22 -3.68 -35.03
CA ASN A 335 -14.64 -4.97 -34.66
C ASN A 335 -13.25 -5.09 -35.29
N LYS A 336 -12.27 -5.49 -34.49
CA LYS A 336 -10.96 -5.91 -34.99
C LYS A 336 -11.04 -7.40 -35.31
N VAL A 337 -10.91 -7.74 -36.58
CA VAL A 337 -10.89 -9.12 -37.07
C VAL A 337 -9.55 -9.38 -37.75
N TRP A 338 -8.90 -10.48 -37.39
CA TRP A 338 -7.68 -10.94 -38.05
C TRP A 338 -7.61 -12.46 -38.06
N SER A 339 -6.83 -13.01 -38.97
CA SER A 339 -6.63 -14.45 -39.09
C SER A 339 -5.16 -14.82 -39.04
N PHE A 340 -4.87 -16.06 -38.65
CA PHE A 340 -3.54 -16.65 -38.71
C PHE A 340 -3.65 -18.15 -39.03
N THR A 341 -2.56 -18.75 -39.50
CA THR A 341 -2.49 -20.17 -39.84
C THR A 341 -1.50 -20.87 -38.92
N THR A 342 -1.95 -21.90 -38.20
CA THR A 342 -1.08 -22.70 -37.35
C THR A 342 -0.13 -23.58 -38.16
N GLY A 343 1.07 -23.79 -37.63
CA GLY A 343 2.06 -24.71 -38.17
C GLY A 343 1.82 -26.17 -37.80
N VAL A 344 2.83 -27.01 -38.06
CA VAL A 344 2.77 -28.47 -37.84
C VAL A 344 3.05 -28.91 -36.40
N LEU A 345 3.85 -28.14 -35.64
CA LEU A 345 4.29 -28.52 -34.30
C LEU A 345 3.79 -27.50 -33.25
N PRO A 346 3.43 -27.94 -32.02
CA PRO A 346 3.34 -27.04 -30.89
C PRO A 346 4.76 -26.61 -30.47
N ASP A 347 4.86 -25.54 -29.70
CA ASP A 347 6.08 -25.27 -28.96
C ASP A 347 6.15 -26.19 -27.75
N ASP A 348 7.08 -27.15 -27.79
CA ASP A 348 7.32 -28.11 -26.71
C ASP A 348 8.70 -27.87 -26.05
N VAL A 349 9.35 -26.73 -26.32
CA VAL A 349 10.66 -26.41 -25.73
C VAL A 349 10.44 -25.83 -24.34
N SER A 350 11.00 -26.46 -23.31
CA SER A 350 10.97 -25.90 -21.96
C SER A 350 11.93 -24.71 -21.85
N PRO A 351 11.55 -23.63 -21.14
CA PRO A 351 12.46 -22.54 -20.87
C PRO A 351 13.65 -23.00 -20.02
N GLU A 352 14.79 -22.33 -20.17
CA GLU A 352 16.01 -22.55 -19.40
C GLU A 352 16.46 -21.26 -18.69
N ILE A 353 17.07 -21.38 -17.51
CA ILE A 353 17.73 -20.24 -16.84
C ILE A 353 19.19 -20.20 -17.25
N THR A 354 19.55 -19.20 -18.05
CA THR A 354 20.86 -19.03 -18.68
C THR A 354 21.86 -18.32 -17.76
N LEU A 355 21.39 -17.43 -16.88
CA LEU A 355 22.22 -16.67 -15.94
C LEU A 355 21.50 -16.47 -14.60
N THR A 356 22.28 -16.46 -13.51
CA THR A 356 21.83 -16.06 -12.17
C THR A 356 22.82 -15.07 -11.58
N ASP A 357 22.33 -14.03 -10.91
CA ASP A 357 23.15 -13.11 -10.11
C ASP A 357 22.54 -12.98 -8.70
N PRO A 358 23.23 -13.33 -7.62
CA PRO A 358 24.57 -13.92 -7.58
C PRO A 358 24.70 -15.23 -8.34
N GLU A 359 25.90 -15.51 -8.84
CA GLU A 359 26.25 -16.83 -9.37
C GLU A 359 26.15 -17.91 -8.29
N ASN A 360 25.95 -19.17 -8.71
CA ASN A 360 25.84 -20.27 -7.75
C ASN A 360 27.13 -20.46 -6.95
N ASN A 361 27.00 -20.49 -5.63
CA ASN A 361 28.07 -20.51 -4.63
C ASN A 361 28.93 -19.23 -4.59
N ALA A 362 28.41 -18.09 -5.07
CA ALA A 362 29.08 -16.81 -4.87
C ALA A 362 29.33 -16.56 -3.39
N MET A 363 30.54 -16.08 -3.07
CA MET A 363 30.95 -15.67 -1.73
C MET A 363 31.03 -14.15 -1.66
N ASP A 364 31.09 -13.61 -0.44
CA ASP A 364 31.23 -12.17 -0.18
C ASP A 364 30.17 -11.31 -0.90
N VAL A 365 28.96 -11.86 -1.03
CA VAL A 365 27.86 -11.14 -1.66
C VAL A 365 27.39 -10.02 -0.74
N ILE A 366 27.31 -8.80 -1.28
CA ILE A 366 26.82 -7.65 -0.52
C ILE A 366 25.43 -7.94 0.08
N ARG A 367 25.19 -7.46 1.29
CA ARG A 367 23.98 -7.83 2.05
C ARG A 367 22.71 -7.17 1.50
N SER A 368 22.84 -6.13 0.70
CA SER A 368 21.74 -5.47 -0.02
C SER A 368 21.53 -6.01 -1.44
N LYS A 369 22.13 -7.16 -1.79
CA LYS A 369 22.09 -7.68 -3.16
C LYS A 369 20.65 -7.94 -3.60
N THR A 370 20.32 -7.49 -4.81
CA THR A 370 19.16 -7.95 -5.59
C THR A 370 19.53 -9.25 -6.31
N ILE A 371 18.62 -10.22 -6.30
CA ILE A 371 18.84 -11.55 -6.84
C ILE A 371 18.11 -11.63 -8.18
N THR A 372 18.78 -12.02 -9.26
CA THR A 372 18.18 -12.11 -10.60
C THR A 372 18.40 -13.47 -11.25
N ALA A 373 17.52 -13.79 -12.20
CA ALA A 373 17.66 -14.92 -13.10
C ALA A 373 17.18 -14.54 -14.51
N THR A 374 17.97 -14.88 -15.53
CA THR A 374 17.65 -14.64 -16.94
C THR A 374 17.23 -15.93 -17.62
N PHE A 375 16.08 -15.91 -18.29
CA PHE A 375 15.52 -17.04 -19.03
C PHE A 375 16.01 -17.06 -20.49
N SER A 376 15.94 -18.23 -21.14
CA SER A 376 16.27 -18.43 -22.56
C SER A 376 15.30 -17.73 -23.51
N GLU A 377 14.10 -17.41 -23.02
CA GLU A 377 12.97 -16.88 -23.77
C GLU A 377 12.03 -16.08 -22.87
N GLU A 378 10.97 -15.53 -23.47
CA GLU A 378 9.96 -14.78 -22.73
C GLU A 378 9.03 -15.72 -21.94
N MET A 379 8.93 -15.42 -20.64
CA MET A 379 8.07 -16.11 -19.69
C MET A 379 6.68 -15.47 -19.59
N ASP A 380 5.68 -16.25 -19.18
CA ASP A 380 4.39 -15.74 -18.72
C ASP A 380 4.60 -14.97 -17.40
N PRO A 381 4.43 -13.63 -17.37
CA PRO A 381 4.65 -12.83 -16.17
C PRO A 381 3.75 -13.24 -15.00
N LEU A 382 2.57 -13.80 -15.26
CA LEU A 382 1.64 -14.24 -14.19
C LEU A 382 2.14 -15.50 -13.47
N SER A 383 3.02 -16.27 -14.11
CA SER A 383 3.64 -17.45 -13.51
C SER A 383 4.84 -17.11 -12.61
N ILE A 384 5.35 -15.86 -12.68
CA ILE A 384 6.52 -15.40 -11.92
C ILE A 384 6.06 -14.53 -10.76
N SER A 385 6.21 -15.05 -9.53
CA SER A 385 5.78 -14.37 -8.31
C SER A 385 6.65 -14.79 -7.12
N THR A 386 6.33 -14.28 -5.92
CA THR A 386 7.01 -14.67 -4.69
C THR A 386 6.76 -16.12 -4.25
N SER A 387 5.79 -16.82 -4.86
CA SER A 387 5.61 -18.26 -4.65
C SER A 387 6.48 -19.11 -5.58
N THR A 388 6.92 -18.57 -6.72
CA THR A 388 7.68 -19.30 -7.73
C THR A 388 9.14 -18.87 -7.83
N PHE A 389 9.49 -17.67 -7.37
CA PHE A 389 10.86 -17.20 -7.13
C PHE A 389 11.05 -16.91 -5.64
N ILE A 390 11.70 -17.86 -4.95
CA ILE A 390 11.79 -17.92 -3.49
C ILE A 390 13.25 -17.72 -3.05
N LEU A 391 13.47 -16.90 -2.02
CA LEU A 391 14.75 -16.80 -1.32
C LEU A 391 14.61 -17.37 0.09
N LYS A 392 15.53 -18.24 0.52
CA LYS A 392 15.54 -18.85 1.86
C LYS A 392 16.88 -18.71 2.58
N GLN A 393 16.81 -18.57 3.90
CA GLN A 393 17.91 -18.78 4.84
C GLN A 393 17.64 -20.09 5.58
N GLY A 394 18.32 -21.17 5.21
CA GLY A 394 17.98 -22.51 5.71
C GLY A 394 16.52 -22.87 5.38
N LEU A 395 15.69 -23.04 6.41
CA LEU A 395 14.26 -23.33 6.25
C LEU A 395 13.36 -22.08 6.23
N THR A 396 13.91 -20.92 6.57
CA THR A 396 13.16 -19.67 6.69
C THR A 396 13.07 -18.98 5.34
N THR A 397 11.86 -18.67 4.87
CA THR A 397 11.65 -17.84 3.68
C THR A 397 11.92 -16.38 3.99
N ILE A 398 12.69 -15.72 3.13
CA ILE A 398 13.02 -14.30 3.22
C ILE A 398 11.95 -13.49 2.47
N PRO A 399 11.34 -12.47 3.10
CA PRO A 399 10.38 -11.62 2.41
C PRO A 399 11.09 -10.76 1.36
N GLY A 400 10.41 -10.55 0.24
CA GLY A 400 10.88 -9.71 -0.85
C GLY A 400 9.78 -9.48 -1.88
N MET A 401 10.11 -8.66 -2.86
CA MET A 401 9.26 -8.39 -4.03
C MET A 401 9.86 -9.08 -5.26
N VAL A 402 9.00 -9.64 -6.10
CA VAL A 402 9.39 -10.23 -7.39
C VAL A 402 8.87 -9.36 -8.52
N GLU A 403 9.75 -9.06 -9.47
CA GLU A 403 9.46 -8.32 -10.69
C GLU A 403 9.98 -9.12 -11.89
N TYR A 404 9.35 -8.95 -13.05
CA TYR A 404 9.77 -9.58 -14.30
C TYR A 404 9.74 -8.57 -15.43
N PHE A 405 10.84 -8.46 -16.19
CA PHE A 405 10.94 -7.57 -17.34
C PHE A 405 11.82 -8.17 -18.44
N GLY A 406 11.34 -8.14 -19.69
CA GLY A 406 12.00 -8.77 -20.82
C GLY A 406 12.09 -10.29 -20.60
N THR A 407 13.30 -10.79 -20.36
CA THR A 407 13.59 -12.20 -20.02
C THR A 407 14.20 -12.37 -18.63
N THR A 408 14.13 -11.36 -17.76
CA THR A 408 14.79 -11.38 -16.44
C THR A 408 13.78 -11.25 -15.31
N ALA A 409 13.79 -12.23 -14.40
CA ALA A 409 13.12 -12.13 -13.11
C ALA A 409 14.07 -11.57 -12.06
N THR A 410 13.54 -10.73 -11.19
CA THR A 410 14.27 -10.00 -10.15
C THR A 410 13.58 -10.19 -8.81
N PHE A 411 14.31 -10.67 -7.81
CA PHE A 411 13.88 -10.75 -6.41
C PHE A 411 14.62 -9.69 -5.60
N ASN A 412 13.88 -8.76 -5.02
CA ASN A 412 14.37 -7.69 -4.15
C ASN A 412 14.02 -8.01 -2.68
N PRO A 413 14.98 -8.43 -1.83
CA PRO A 413 14.72 -8.66 -0.42
C PRO A 413 14.20 -7.39 0.27
N THR A 414 13.20 -7.53 1.14
CA THR A 414 12.62 -6.37 1.87
C THR A 414 13.60 -5.80 2.89
N ASN A 415 14.42 -6.66 3.51
CA ASN A 415 15.41 -6.30 4.52
C ASN A 415 16.81 -6.64 4.02
N THR A 416 17.81 -5.92 4.53
CA THR A 416 19.22 -6.29 4.38
C THR A 416 19.43 -7.71 4.87
N LEU A 417 20.11 -8.52 4.07
CA LEU A 417 20.42 -9.91 4.39
C LEU A 417 21.38 -9.98 5.60
N GLU A 418 21.32 -11.05 6.37
CA GLU A 418 22.24 -11.31 7.47
C GLU A 418 23.65 -11.52 6.93
N ALA A 419 24.65 -11.20 7.75
CA ALA A 419 26.06 -11.39 7.39
C ALA A 419 26.49 -12.86 7.47
N GLU A 420 27.54 -13.22 6.72
CA GLU A 420 28.16 -14.56 6.72
C GLU A 420 27.15 -15.71 6.58
N THR A 421 26.05 -15.45 5.90
CA THR A 421 24.89 -16.31 5.89
C THR A 421 24.67 -16.86 4.49
N VAL A 422 24.45 -18.18 4.43
CA VAL A 422 24.10 -18.85 3.19
C VAL A 422 22.61 -18.65 2.91
N TYR A 423 22.32 -18.07 1.75
CA TYR A 423 20.99 -17.95 1.19
C TYR A 423 20.85 -18.90 0.00
N THR A 424 19.66 -19.47 -0.17
CA THR A 424 19.30 -20.33 -1.29
C THR A 424 18.14 -19.70 -2.04
N ALA A 425 18.36 -19.38 -3.30
CA ALA A 425 17.33 -18.94 -4.22
C ALA A 425 16.80 -20.14 -5.01
N THR A 426 15.50 -20.13 -5.30
CA THR A 426 14.82 -21.19 -6.05
C THR A 426 13.83 -20.57 -7.01
N ILE A 427 13.92 -20.93 -8.29
CA ILE A 427 12.86 -20.75 -9.27
C ILE A 427 12.24 -22.11 -9.56
N THR A 428 10.96 -22.26 -9.25
CA THR A 428 10.25 -23.54 -9.30
C THR A 428 9.81 -23.92 -10.71
N THR A 429 9.49 -25.19 -10.96
CA THR A 429 8.84 -25.65 -12.21
C THR A 429 7.45 -25.08 -12.46
N GLU A 430 6.87 -24.27 -11.56
CA GLU A 430 5.58 -23.64 -11.79
C GLU A 430 5.65 -22.41 -12.72
N VAL A 431 6.84 -21.84 -12.94
CA VAL A 431 7.02 -20.78 -13.94
C VAL A 431 6.90 -21.39 -15.34
N LYS A 432 6.22 -20.68 -16.24
CA LYS A 432 5.93 -21.12 -17.60
C LYS A 432 6.32 -20.08 -18.63
N ASP A 433 6.71 -20.53 -19.82
CA ASP A 433 6.80 -19.66 -20.98
C ASP A 433 5.42 -19.20 -21.47
N THR A 434 5.40 -18.35 -22.49
CA THR A 434 4.15 -17.87 -23.10
C THR A 434 3.35 -18.95 -23.85
N ALA A 435 3.96 -20.10 -24.13
CA ALA A 435 3.36 -21.27 -24.76
C ALA A 435 2.86 -22.32 -23.74
N GLY A 436 3.08 -22.06 -22.44
CA GLY A 436 2.66 -22.88 -21.32
C GLY A 436 3.65 -23.97 -20.89
N ASN A 437 4.85 -24.02 -21.47
CA ASN A 437 5.88 -24.98 -21.08
C ASN A 437 6.53 -24.54 -19.76
N ALA A 438 6.56 -25.46 -18.80
CA ALA A 438 7.23 -25.26 -17.52
C ALA A 438 8.75 -25.40 -17.64
N LEU A 439 9.50 -24.82 -16.68
CA LEU A 439 10.90 -25.23 -16.49
C LEU A 439 10.98 -26.75 -16.31
N ALA A 440 11.98 -27.39 -16.93
CA ALA A 440 12.16 -28.83 -16.85
C ALA A 440 12.49 -29.34 -15.43
N ALA A 441 13.09 -28.50 -14.59
CA ALA A 441 13.38 -28.75 -13.18
C ALA A 441 13.52 -27.42 -12.42
N ASP A 442 13.35 -27.46 -11.09
CA ASP A 442 13.62 -26.32 -10.23
C ASP A 442 15.07 -25.84 -10.42
N LYS A 443 15.25 -24.55 -10.64
CA LYS A 443 16.58 -23.92 -10.58
C LYS A 443 16.86 -23.52 -9.15
N VAL A 444 17.79 -24.23 -8.52
CA VAL A 444 18.26 -23.93 -7.17
C VAL A 444 19.71 -23.45 -7.23
N TRP A 445 20.00 -22.32 -6.60
CA TRP A 445 21.36 -21.84 -6.40
C TRP A 445 21.52 -21.20 -5.04
N SER A 446 22.74 -21.17 -4.53
CA SER A 446 23.04 -20.55 -3.24
C SER A 446 24.11 -19.48 -3.35
N PHE A 447 24.17 -18.60 -2.37
CA PHE A 447 25.25 -17.63 -2.22
C PHE A 447 25.46 -17.32 -0.75
N THR A 448 26.66 -16.89 -0.39
CA THR A 448 27.03 -16.51 0.97
C THR A 448 27.23 -15.01 1.03
N THR A 449 26.51 -14.36 1.94
CA THR A 449 26.67 -12.92 2.17
C THR A 449 28.02 -12.62 2.81
N ALA A 450 28.52 -11.43 2.51
CA ALA A 450 29.75 -10.91 3.09
C ALA A 450 29.67 -10.82 4.62
N THR A 451 30.84 -10.76 5.25
CA THR A 451 30.97 -10.51 6.68
C THR A 451 30.30 -9.20 7.07
N ALA A 452 29.69 -9.14 8.25
CA ALA A 452 29.26 -7.88 8.82
C ALA A 452 30.53 -7.04 9.00
N SER A 453 30.51 -5.78 8.57
CA SER A 453 31.59 -4.86 8.91
C SER A 453 31.71 -4.83 10.43
N THR A 454 32.76 -5.44 10.99
CA THR A 454 33.05 -5.41 12.42
C THR A 454 33.44 -3.98 12.75
N GLY A 455 32.48 -3.16 13.19
CA GLY A 455 32.66 -1.75 13.55
C GLY A 455 33.47 -0.98 12.51
N LEU A 456 32.81 -0.41 11.51
CA LEU A 456 33.47 0.44 10.51
C LEU A 456 34.34 1.48 11.22
N ALA A 457 35.66 1.41 11.02
CA ALA A 457 36.56 2.34 11.68
C ALA A 457 36.24 3.78 11.24
N VAL A 458 36.29 4.73 12.19
CA VAL A 458 36.17 6.17 11.88
C VAL A 458 37.22 6.59 10.84
N VAL A 459 36.92 7.63 10.07
CA VAL A 459 37.90 8.25 9.16
C VAL A 459 38.76 9.21 9.98
N ASP A 460 40.07 9.00 9.99
CA ASP A 460 40.99 9.88 10.71
C ASP A 460 41.18 11.19 9.94
N LEU A 461 40.72 12.29 10.55
CA LEU A 461 40.82 13.63 9.97
C LEU A 461 42.19 14.28 10.23
N GLY A 462 43.01 13.71 11.13
CA GLY A 462 44.21 14.37 11.64
C GLY A 462 43.93 15.81 12.07
N THR A 463 44.84 16.72 11.76
CA THR A 463 44.68 18.16 12.09
C THR A 463 43.58 18.87 11.31
N ALA A 464 42.94 18.25 10.31
CA ALA A 464 41.76 18.83 9.68
C ALA A 464 40.55 18.85 10.63
N GLU A 465 40.55 18.03 11.69
CA GLU A 465 39.48 17.99 12.69
C GLU A 465 39.33 19.31 13.46
N ASN A 466 40.35 20.16 13.48
CA ASN A 466 40.32 21.43 14.19
C ASN A 466 39.50 22.50 13.46
N TYR A 467 39.06 22.25 12.22
CA TYR A 467 38.38 23.23 11.39
C TYR A 467 36.94 22.81 11.12
N VAL A 468 35.99 23.72 11.36
CA VAL A 468 34.59 23.54 10.95
C VAL A 468 34.44 23.74 9.44
N ILE A 469 35.28 24.60 8.84
CA ILE A 469 35.40 24.79 7.39
C ILE A 469 36.88 24.79 7.01
N LEU A 470 37.29 23.92 6.10
CA LEU A 470 38.63 23.90 5.52
C LEU A 470 38.51 23.83 3.99
N ALA A 471 39.16 24.75 3.28
CA ALA A 471 39.10 24.84 1.82
C ALA A 471 40.47 25.11 1.19
N GLU A 472 40.61 24.84 -0.11
CA GLU A 472 41.88 25.08 -0.84
C GLU A 472 41.90 26.39 -1.65
N SER A 473 40.75 26.78 -2.22
CA SER A 473 40.68 27.82 -3.26
C SER A 473 39.88 29.06 -2.85
N ALA A 474 38.79 28.91 -2.10
CA ALA A 474 37.99 30.04 -1.60
C ALA A 474 37.07 29.66 -0.44
N ILE A 475 36.76 30.65 0.40
CA ILE A 475 35.62 30.62 1.32
C ILE A 475 34.83 31.90 1.07
N SER A 476 33.61 31.78 0.56
CA SER A 476 32.74 32.92 0.28
C SER A 476 31.49 32.88 1.14
N ASN A 477 31.06 34.05 1.60
CA ASN A 477 29.88 34.19 2.43
C ASN A 477 29.04 35.37 1.93
N THR A 478 27.75 35.15 1.72
CA THR A 478 26.76 36.22 1.64
C THR A 478 26.19 36.44 3.05
N PRO A 479 26.53 37.56 3.73
CA PRO A 479 26.17 37.75 5.14
C PRO A 479 24.66 37.77 5.40
N THR A 480 24.19 37.41 6.60
CA THR A 480 24.98 37.15 7.82
C THR A 480 24.89 35.68 8.22
N SER A 481 26.03 34.99 8.29
CA SER A 481 26.14 33.62 8.80
C SER A 481 26.50 33.61 10.29
N ASP A 482 26.20 32.50 10.97
CA ASP A 482 26.59 32.20 12.35
C ASP A 482 27.39 30.90 12.38
N ILE A 483 28.71 31.03 12.54
CA ILE A 483 29.66 29.92 12.40
C ILE A 483 30.33 29.67 13.76
N THR A 484 30.31 28.44 14.25
CA THR A 484 30.99 28.01 15.47
C THR A 484 32.09 27.00 15.12
N GLY A 485 33.33 27.37 15.39
CA GLY A 485 34.55 26.62 15.04
C GLY A 485 35.47 27.39 14.08
N ASP A 486 36.68 26.87 13.89
CA ASP A 486 37.73 27.55 13.13
C ASP A 486 37.59 27.37 11.61
N LEU A 487 38.03 28.38 10.86
CA LEU A 487 38.08 28.35 9.38
C LEU A 487 39.53 28.28 8.90
N GLY A 488 39.79 27.48 7.88
CA GLY A 488 41.11 27.36 7.25
C GLY A 488 41.04 27.48 5.72
N LEU A 489 41.95 28.27 5.14
CA LEU A 489 42.10 28.37 3.68
C LEU A 489 43.58 28.24 3.26
N SER A 490 43.91 27.19 2.51
CA SER A 490 45.27 26.99 1.99
C SER A 490 45.27 26.04 0.78
N PRO A 491 45.99 26.33 -0.32
CA PRO A 491 47.07 27.32 -0.42
C PRO A 491 46.61 28.74 -0.77
N ALA A 492 45.30 28.97 -0.98
CA ALA A 492 44.81 30.30 -1.31
C ALA A 492 45.06 31.33 -0.18
N ALA A 493 45.28 32.58 -0.59
CA ALA A 493 45.53 33.69 0.33
C ALA A 493 44.24 34.16 1.04
N THR A 494 44.40 34.89 2.15
CA THR A 494 43.27 35.47 2.92
C THR A 494 42.30 36.28 2.06
N SER A 495 42.76 36.87 0.95
CA SER A 495 41.91 37.63 0.00
C SER A 495 40.80 36.81 -0.67
N TYR A 496 40.91 35.48 -0.64
CA TYR A 496 39.89 34.55 -1.14
C TYR A 496 38.89 34.13 -0.06
N ILE A 497 39.04 34.65 1.16
CA ILE A 497 38.01 34.64 2.19
C ILE A 497 37.19 35.92 2.05
N THR A 498 35.95 35.81 1.59
CA THR A 498 35.12 36.96 1.21
C THR A 498 33.80 36.99 1.98
N GLY A 499 33.30 38.20 2.26
CA GLY A 499 32.01 38.40 2.93
C GLY A 499 31.98 38.07 4.43
N LEU A 500 33.13 37.88 5.07
CA LEU A 500 33.20 37.72 6.54
C LEU A 500 33.59 38.99 7.29
N SER A 501 33.92 40.09 6.60
CA SER A 501 34.36 41.35 7.23
C SER A 501 35.46 41.12 8.26
N LEU A 502 36.57 40.53 7.81
CA LEU A 502 37.66 40.07 8.68
C LEU A 502 38.33 41.22 9.43
N VAL A 503 38.74 40.93 10.66
CA VAL A 503 39.68 41.73 11.45
C VAL A 503 40.98 40.94 11.55
N ASP A 504 42.00 41.39 10.84
CA ASP A 504 43.28 40.70 10.75
C ASP A 504 44.13 40.86 12.03
N HIS A 505 44.71 39.75 12.48
CA HIS A 505 45.79 39.68 13.46
C HIS A 505 47.08 39.21 12.74
N LEU A 506 48.13 38.87 13.50
CA LEU A 506 49.41 38.47 12.90
C LEU A 506 49.33 37.09 12.23
N ASP A 507 48.80 36.11 12.94
CA ASP A 507 48.77 34.69 12.60
C ASP A 507 47.35 34.13 12.39
N TYR A 508 46.31 34.92 12.64
CA TYR A 508 44.91 34.58 12.41
C TYR A 508 44.09 35.85 12.08
N ALA A 509 42.80 35.69 11.82
CA ALA A 509 41.81 36.75 11.72
C ALA A 509 40.56 36.37 12.51
N THR A 510 39.72 37.36 12.81
CA THR A 510 38.42 37.15 13.48
C THR A 510 37.28 37.77 12.67
N SER A 511 36.05 37.35 12.96
CA SER A 511 34.82 37.92 12.39
C SER A 511 33.70 37.89 13.42
N ALA A 512 32.81 38.88 13.40
CA ALA A 512 31.60 38.85 14.23
C ALA A 512 30.63 37.71 13.85
N GLN A 513 30.82 37.08 12.69
CA GLN A 513 30.05 35.93 12.20
C GLN A 513 30.66 34.58 12.62
N VAL A 514 31.84 34.59 13.26
CA VAL A 514 32.60 33.38 13.58
C VAL A 514 32.94 33.37 15.06
N THR A 515 32.40 32.39 15.79
CA THR A 515 32.85 32.00 17.13
C THR A 515 34.00 31.01 16.96
N GLY A 516 35.19 31.55 16.70
CA GLY A 516 36.41 30.82 16.34
C GLY A 516 37.45 31.73 15.69
N GLU A 517 38.55 31.15 15.23
CA GLU A 517 39.63 31.83 14.52
C GLU A 517 39.64 31.47 13.03
N ILE A 518 40.08 32.42 12.20
CA ILE A 518 40.13 32.29 10.74
C ILE A 518 41.59 32.31 10.31
N TYR A 519 42.01 31.26 9.63
CA TYR A 519 43.41 31.05 9.23
C TYR A 519 43.54 30.98 7.71
N ALA A 520 44.60 31.57 7.16
CA ALA A 520 44.89 31.50 5.72
C ALA A 520 46.39 31.41 5.42
N ALA A 521 46.74 30.90 4.23
CA ALA A 521 48.11 30.56 3.84
C ALA A 521 49.10 31.74 3.82
N THR A 522 48.62 32.98 3.78
CA THR A 522 49.46 34.19 3.73
C THR A 522 49.71 34.85 5.10
N MET A 523 49.23 34.25 6.19
CA MET A 523 49.43 34.74 7.56
C MET A 523 50.83 34.39 8.11
N ALA A 524 51.20 34.99 9.25
CA ALA A 524 52.51 34.74 9.86
C ALA A 524 52.65 33.30 10.40
N ASP A 525 53.90 32.83 10.54
CA ASP A 525 54.19 31.53 11.16
C ASP A 525 53.61 31.43 12.58
N PRO A 526 53.05 30.27 12.98
CA PRO A 526 53.14 28.96 12.32
C PRO A 526 51.98 28.60 11.37
N THR A 527 51.10 29.56 11.04
CA THR A 527 49.83 29.29 10.34
C THR A 527 49.97 28.62 8.98
N PRO A 528 50.85 29.06 8.06
CA PRO A 528 50.97 28.44 6.73
C PRO A 528 51.37 26.95 6.79
N ALA A 529 52.30 26.59 7.68
CA ALA A 529 52.75 25.21 7.85
C ALA A 529 51.66 24.33 8.50
N SER A 530 50.93 24.88 9.46
CA SER A 530 49.82 24.20 10.13
C SER A 530 48.67 23.92 9.15
N LEU A 531 48.29 24.90 8.33
CA LEU A 531 47.28 24.74 7.29
C LEU A 531 47.71 23.77 6.18
N THR A 532 48.98 23.80 5.76
CA THR A 532 49.50 22.81 4.80
C THR A 532 49.32 21.38 5.33
N THR A 533 49.57 21.17 6.63
CA THR A 533 49.36 19.88 7.29
C THR A 533 47.88 19.52 7.37
N ALA A 534 47.00 20.46 7.74
CA ALA A 534 45.55 20.25 7.80
C ALA A 534 44.95 19.88 6.44
N VAL A 535 45.34 20.58 5.36
CA VAL A 535 44.89 20.26 4.00
C VAL A 535 45.39 18.88 3.56
N SER A 536 46.66 18.54 3.84
CA SER A 536 47.18 17.20 3.57
C SER A 536 46.40 16.11 4.31
N ASN A 537 46.01 16.36 5.57
CA ASN A 537 45.21 15.42 6.36
C ASN A 537 43.77 15.32 5.84
N MET A 538 43.15 16.41 5.39
CA MET A 538 41.85 16.40 4.70
C MET A 538 41.89 15.56 3.42
N VAL A 539 42.92 15.72 2.58
CA VAL A 539 43.10 14.92 1.36
C VAL A 539 43.29 13.44 1.71
N THR A 540 44.06 13.15 2.77
CA THR A 540 44.27 11.79 3.26
C THR A 540 42.97 11.16 3.75
N ALA A 541 42.17 11.88 4.54
CA ALA A 541 40.86 11.47 5.01
C ALA A 541 39.89 11.19 3.84
N TYR A 542 39.90 12.04 2.82
CA TYR A 542 39.12 11.84 1.60
C TYR A 542 39.49 10.52 0.90
N GLU A 543 40.77 10.26 0.66
CA GLU A 543 41.19 9.03 -0.02
C GLU A 543 41.00 7.78 0.87
N ASP A 544 41.09 7.88 2.19
CA ASP A 544 40.71 6.82 3.14
C ASP A 544 39.22 6.47 3.04
N ALA A 545 38.34 7.47 3.19
CA ALA A 545 36.89 7.27 3.10
C ALA A 545 36.47 6.69 1.73
N LYS A 546 37.04 7.20 0.64
CA LYS A 546 36.84 6.71 -0.73
C LYS A 546 37.37 5.29 -0.94
N GLY A 547 38.45 4.94 -0.26
CA GLY A 547 39.19 3.68 -0.41
C GLY A 547 38.60 2.50 0.36
N ARG A 548 37.58 2.71 1.21
CA ARG A 548 36.96 1.62 1.97
C ARG A 548 36.35 0.57 0.99
N PRO A 549 36.74 -0.72 1.07
CA PRO A 549 36.59 -1.64 -0.07
C PRO A 549 35.26 -2.42 -0.15
N THR A 550 34.60 -2.68 0.98
CA THR A 550 33.48 -3.63 1.07
C THR A 550 32.22 -2.93 1.57
N PRO A 551 31.42 -2.29 0.70
CA PRO A 551 30.22 -1.59 1.12
C PRO A 551 29.14 -2.56 1.62
N ASP A 552 28.50 -2.19 2.73
CA ASP A 552 27.30 -2.86 3.25
C ASP A 552 26.09 -2.59 2.34
N PHE A 553 26.06 -1.41 1.72
CA PHE A 553 24.99 -0.96 0.83
C PHE A 553 25.58 -0.45 -0.49
N LEU A 554 25.12 -1.00 -1.61
CA LEU A 554 25.53 -0.58 -2.95
C LEU A 554 24.31 -0.03 -3.72
N GLU A 555 24.46 1.16 -4.29
CA GLU A 555 23.44 1.85 -5.09
C GLU A 555 22.07 1.97 -4.40
N LEU A 556 22.05 2.18 -3.08
CA LEU A 556 20.81 2.27 -2.33
C LEU A 556 19.89 3.37 -2.90
N GLY A 557 18.65 2.99 -3.25
CA GLY A 557 17.69 3.90 -3.86
C GLY A 557 18.13 4.46 -5.22
N THR A 558 19.09 3.81 -5.89
CA THR A 558 19.70 4.28 -7.15
C THR A 558 20.25 5.71 -7.07
N GLY A 559 20.64 6.15 -5.86
CA GLY A 559 21.10 7.52 -5.58
C GLY A 559 20.03 8.41 -4.93
N ASN A 560 18.74 8.10 -5.03
CA ASN A 560 17.70 8.84 -4.31
C ASN A 560 17.47 8.22 -2.92
N ILE A 561 17.87 8.93 -1.87
CA ILE A 561 17.77 8.45 -0.49
C ILE A 561 16.68 9.14 0.33
N GLY A 562 15.82 9.95 -0.29
CA GLY A 562 14.70 10.60 0.40
C GLY A 562 13.77 9.61 1.10
N GLY A 563 13.38 9.94 2.34
CA GLY A 563 12.50 9.13 3.18
C GLY A 563 13.16 7.88 3.80
N LYS A 564 14.46 7.65 3.56
CA LYS A 564 15.15 6.46 4.07
C LYS A 564 15.65 6.65 5.50
N THR A 565 15.72 5.53 6.22
CA THR A 565 16.49 5.42 7.47
C THR A 565 17.79 4.69 7.19
N LEU A 566 18.93 5.33 7.46
CA LEU A 566 20.27 4.84 7.20
C LEU A 566 20.87 4.30 8.50
N VAL A 567 21.13 3.00 8.53
CA VAL A 567 21.74 2.29 9.66
C VAL A 567 23.27 2.29 9.54
N PRO A 568 24.02 1.98 10.60
CA PRO A 568 25.49 2.04 10.56
C PRO A 568 26.05 1.19 9.42
N GLY A 569 27.10 1.68 8.77
CA GLY A 569 27.76 0.94 7.69
C GLY A 569 28.40 1.80 6.61
N LEU A 570 29.03 1.10 5.67
CA LEU A 570 29.63 1.65 4.47
C LEU A 570 28.64 1.62 3.31
N TYR A 571 28.37 2.78 2.73
CA TYR A 571 27.48 2.95 1.60
C TYR A 571 28.28 3.38 0.37
N LYS A 572 27.88 2.89 -0.80
CA LYS A 572 28.54 3.22 -2.07
C LYS A 572 27.55 3.51 -3.18
N TRP A 573 27.79 4.61 -3.88
CA TRP A 573 27.14 4.98 -5.13
C TRP A 573 28.18 5.35 -6.19
N THR A 574 27.97 4.83 -7.40
CA THR A 574 28.74 5.18 -8.60
C THR A 574 28.18 6.40 -9.33
N ASN A 575 27.05 6.94 -8.83
CA ASN A 575 26.34 8.08 -9.39
C ASN A 575 26.18 9.23 -8.37
N THR A 576 25.37 10.22 -8.75
CA THR A 576 24.94 11.33 -7.89
C THR A 576 23.90 10.85 -6.86
N VAL A 577 24.03 11.34 -5.62
CA VAL A 577 23.07 11.10 -4.53
C VAL A 577 22.18 12.34 -4.33
N THR A 578 20.88 12.10 -4.16
CA THR A 578 19.85 13.13 -3.98
C THR A 578 19.01 12.90 -2.73
N LEU A 579 18.71 13.98 -2.01
CA LEU A 579 17.82 14.03 -0.84
C LEU A 579 16.63 14.95 -1.16
N PRO A 580 15.59 14.45 -1.85
CA PRO A 580 14.39 15.24 -2.17
C PRO A 580 13.41 15.37 -1.00
N THR A 581 13.53 14.51 0.02
CA THR A 581 12.73 14.50 1.25
C THR A 581 13.61 14.11 2.44
N ASP A 582 13.10 14.29 3.66
CA ASP A 582 13.84 14.04 4.92
C ASP A 582 14.50 12.65 4.96
N VAL A 583 15.67 12.59 5.58
CA VAL A 583 16.46 11.36 5.78
C VAL A 583 16.74 11.19 7.26
N THR A 584 16.66 9.96 7.74
CA THR A 584 17.01 9.62 9.13
C THR A 584 18.31 8.81 9.17
N ILE A 585 19.22 9.14 10.08
CA ILE A 585 20.40 8.33 10.38
C ILE A 585 20.20 7.75 11.79
N SER A 586 20.24 6.43 11.90
CA SER A 586 19.81 5.71 13.11
C SER A 586 20.86 4.71 13.56
N GLY A 587 21.40 4.90 14.76
CA GLY A 587 22.37 4.00 15.39
C GLY A 587 22.77 4.50 16.76
N GLY A 588 23.66 3.76 17.43
CA GLY A 588 24.22 4.09 18.74
C GLY A 588 25.28 5.19 18.69
N THR A 589 25.83 5.52 19.87
CA THR A 589 26.80 6.61 20.04
C THR A 589 28.14 6.37 19.37
N ASP A 590 28.55 5.11 19.25
CA ASP A 590 29.86 4.71 18.74
C ASP A 590 29.80 4.13 17.32
N ASP A 591 28.59 4.10 16.73
CA ASP A 591 28.38 3.63 15.37
C ASP A 591 28.93 4.63 14.34
N VAL A 592 29.30 4.12 13.17
CA VAL A 592 29.97 4.87 12.10
C VAL A 592 29.24 4.69 10.77
N TRP A 593 29.15 5.80 10.02
CA TRP A 593 28.61 5.84 8.67
C TRP A 593 29.65 6.42 7.73
N ILE A 594 29.91 5.74 6.61
CA ILE A 594 30.73 6.29 5.53
C ILE A 594 29.93 6.19 4.24
N PHE A 595 29.67 7.33 3.61
CA PHE A 595 28.96 7.44 2.34
C PHE A 595 29.95 7.77 1.23
N GLN A 596 30.21 6.82 0.33
CA GLN A 596 31.06 7.00 -0.85
C GLN A 596 30.22 7.38 -2.06
N ILE A 597 30.39 8.61 -2.54
CA ILE A 597 29.58 9.18 -3.63
C ILE A 597 30.52 9.56 -4.78
N SER A 598 30.35 8.88 -5.93
CA SER A 598 31.19 9.11 -7.11
C SER A 598 30.71 10.28 -7.98
N GLY A 599 29.47 10.75 -7.78
CA GLY A 599 28.93 11.97 -8.37
C GLY A 599 28.76 13.10 -7.35
N ASP A 600 27.73 13.91 -7.55
CA ASP A 600 27.36 15.01 -6.66
C ASP A 600 26.54 14.52 -5.45
N LEU A 601 26.46 15.33 -4.41
CA LEU A 601 25.52 15.17 -3.29
C LEU A 601 24.59 16.38 -3.29
N THR A 602 23.30 16.18 -3.50
CA THR A 602 22.33 17.29 -3.59
C THR A 602 21.16 17.11 -2.62
N MET A 603 20.88 18.13 -1.82
CA MET A 603 19.75 18.16 -0.89
C MET A 603 18.78 19.26 -1.27
N SER A 604 17.49 18.93 -1.35
CA SER A 604 16.45 19.89 -1.69
C SER A 604 16.22 20.91 -0.56
N ALA A 605 15.57 22.03 -0.89
CA ALA A 605 15.21 23.05 0.09
C ALA A 605 14.30 22.47 1.19
N ALA A 606 14.47 22.96 2.41
CA ALA A 606 13.71 22.58 3.62
C ALA A 606 13.80 21.10 4.04
N VAL A 607 14.64 20.28 3.40
CA VAL A 607 14.88 18.89 3.78
C VAL A 607 15.80 18.81 5.01
N ASN A 608 15.53 17.85 5.89
CA ASN A 608 16.30 17.63 7.12
C ASN A 608 16.93 16.24 7.17
N VAL A 609 18.19 16.17 7.57
CA VAL A 609 18.84 14.94 8.05
C VAL A 609 18.67 14.88 9.57
N THR A 610 17.99 13.85 10.07
CA THR A 610 17.72 13.69 11.51
C THR A 610 18.53 12.53 12.09
N LEU A 611 19.19 12.75 13.22
CA LEU A 611 19.90 11.72 13.97
C LEU A 611 19.00 11.11 15.07
N ILE A 612 18.91 9.78 15.12
CA ILE A 612 18.18 9.05 16.18
C ILE A 612 19.03 7.92 16.76
N GLY A 613 18.58 7.36 17.89
CA GLY A 613 19.21 6.19 18.53
C GLY A 613 20.51 6.48 19.30
N GLY A 614 21.01 7.71 19.24
CA GLY A 614 22.30 8.11 19.82
C GLY A 614 23.37 8.42 18.77
N ALA A 615 23.07 8.30 17.48
CA ALA A 615 23.97 8.68 16.39
C ALA A 615 24.51 10.11 16.55
N GLN A 616 25.79 10.31 16.22
CA GLN A 616 26.49 11.58 16.38
C GLN A 616 27.11 12.04 15.05
N ALA A 617 26.98 13.31 14.72
CA ALA A 617 27.55 13.92 13.51
C ALA A 617 29.05 13.64 13.33
N LYS A 618 29.82 13.60 14.42
CA LYS A 618 31.26 13.32 14.40
C LYS A 618 31.65 11.93 13.88
N ASN A 619 30.70 10.99 13.80
CA ASN A 619 30.93 9.62 13.30
C ASN A 619 30.32 9.39 11.90
N ILE A 620 29.84 10.45 11.25
CA ILE A 620 29.16 10.37 9.94
C ILE A 620 30.05 11.05 8.92
N PHE A 621 30.48 10.32 7.89
CA PHE A 621 31.42 10.81 6.88
C PHE A 621 30.81 10.72 5.48
N TRP A 622 30.78 11.84 4.77
CA TRP A 622 30.29 11.97 3.40
C TRP A 622 31.46 12.26 2.48
N GLN A 623 31.96 11.24 1.78
CA GLN A 623 32.97 11.41 0.74
C GLN A 623 32.27 11.68 -0.59
N VAL A 624 32.50 12.86 -1.17
CA VAL A 624 31.81 13.31 -2.39
C VAL A 624 32.85 13.65 -3.47
N ALA A 625 32.81 12.95 -4.60
CA ALA A 625 33.74 13.20 -5.71
C ALA A 625 33.31 14.38 -6.60
N GLY A 626 32.01 14.68 -6.65
CA GLY A 626 31.44 15.86 -7.28
C GLY A 626 31.23 17.02 -6.31
N GLU A 627 30.24 17.86 -6.60
CA GLU A 627 29.82 18.99 -5.76
C GLU A 627 28.88 18.52 -4.64
N ALA A 628 28.97 19.12 -3.45
CA ALA A 628 27.97 18.96 -2.40
C ALA A 628 27.13 20.24 -2.28
N SER A 629 25.82 20.16 -2.51
CA SER A 629 24.92 21.31 -2.56
C SER A 629 23.69 21.11 -1.66
N PHE A 630 23.46 22.05 -0.76
CA PHE A 630 22.39 22.00 0.24
C PHE A 630 21.40 23.14 0.03
N GLY A 631 20.16 22.80 -0.31
CA GLY A 631 19.10 23.74 -0.65
C GLY A 631 18.73 24.68 0.49
N ALA A 632 18.02 25.77 0.16
CA ALA A 632 17.65 26.79 1.12
C ALA A 632 16.89 26.19 2.33
N THR A 633 17.15 26.73 3.53
CA THR A 633 16.51 26.33 4.81
C THR A 633 16.61 24.84 5.17
N SER A 634 17.51 24.10 4.54
CA SER A 634 17.71 22.67 4.80
C SER A 634 18.59 22.45 6.05
N HIS A 635 18.57 21.25 6.63
CA HIS A 635 19.43 20.88 7.77
C HIS A 635 20.25 19.63 7.47
N PHE A 636 21.57 19.70 7.61
CA PHE A 636 22.49 18.59 7.31
C PHE A 636 23.36 18.21 8.51
N GLU A 637 23.76 16.94 8.58
CA GLU A 637 24.51 16.34 9.70
C GLU A 637 25.71 15.53 9.16
N GLY A 638 26.89 15.75 9.74
CA GLY A 638 28.09 14.93 9.49
C GLY A 638 29.31 15.69 8.95
N ILE A 639 30.36 14.97 8.61
CA ILE A 639 31.61 15.49 8.07
C ILE A 639 31.62 15.30 6.56
N ILE A 640 31.71 16.40 5.80
CA ILE A 640 31.75 16.38 4.34
C ILE A 640 33.21 16.47 3.89
N LEU A 641 33.67 15.45 3.17
CA LEU A 641 34.96 15.36 2.49
C LEU A 641 34.70 15.49 0.98
N SER A 642 34.69 16.73 0.47
CA SER A 642 34.39 17.01 -0.94
C SER A 642 35.66 17.18 -1.77
N LYS A 643 35.70 16.52 -2.93
CA LYS A 643 36.76 16.72 -3.92
C LYS A 643 36.62 18.07 -4.64
N THR A 644 35.40 18.59 -4.68
CA THR A 644 35.09 19.87 -5.33
C THR A 644 34.38 20.80 -4.35
N ALA A 645 33.44 21.62 -4.83
CA ALA A 645 32.83 22.66 -4.03
C ALA A 645 31.84 22.08 -3.00
N ILE A 646 31.63 22.84 -1.93
CA ILE A 646 30.54 22.66 -0.98
C ILE A 646 29.74 23.97 -0.98
N ILE A 647 28.44 23.88 -1.26
CA ILE A 647 27.55 25.03 -1.40
C ILE A 647 26.39 24.89 -0.43
N PHE A 648 26.28 25.82 0.51
CA PHE A 648 25.11 25.98 1.35
C PHE A 648 24.28 27.16 0.82
N GLN A 649 23.06 26.88 0.37
CA GLN A 649 22.13 27.93 -0.07
C GLN A 649 21.52 28.66 1.12
N THR A 650 20.73 29.69 0.81
CA THR A 650 20.17 30.65 1.77
C THR A 650 19.59 29.98 3.02
N ASN A 651 20.14 30.32 4.19
CA ASN A 651 19.68 29.86 5.51
C ASN A 651 19.69 28.33 5.73
N ALA A 652 20.40 27.54 4.92
CA ALA A 652 20.69 26.16 5.29
C ALA A 652 21.49 26.12 6.61
N SER A 653 21.29 25.06 7.40
CA SER A 653 21.98 24.82 8.65
C SER A 653 22.75 23.50 8.59
N PHE A 654 23.87 23.44 9.29
CA PHE A 654 24.77 22.30 9.24
C PHE A 654 25.43 22.08 10.59
N LYS A 655 25.38 20.85 11.06
CA LYS A 655 26.17 20.39 12.21
C LYS A 655 27.19 19.36 11.73
N GLY A 656 28.47 19.72 11.77
CA GLY A 656 29.45 19.00 10.97
C GLY A 656 30.76 19.71 10.72
N ARG A 657 31.50 19.20 9.73
CA ARG A 657 32.69 19.87 9.16
C ARG A 657 32.59 19.89 7.64
N ALA A 658 32.85 21.03 7.01
CA ALA A 658 32.85 21.21 5.56
C ALA A 658 34.30 21.28 5.07
N LEU A 659 34.83 20.15 4.61
CA LEU A 659 36.21 19.98 4.19
C LEU A 659 36.26 19.82 2.66
N SER A 660 36.68 20.86 1.95
CA SER A 660 36.63 20.96 0.49
C SER A 660 38.02 21.10 -0.13
N GLN A 661 38.34 20.28 -1.13
CA GLN A 661 39.55 20.45 -1.95
C GLN A 661 39.42 21.57 -2.99
N THR A 662 38.31 22.31 -3.01
CA THR A 662 38.19 23.56 -3.78
C THR A 662 37.61 24.68 -2.92
N ALA A 663 36.30 24.89 -2.89
CA ALA A 663 35.68 26.07 -2.31
C ALA A 663 34.48 25.74 -1.43
N VAL A 664 34.25 26.57 -0.42
CA VAL A 664 33.02 26.56 0.39
C VAL A 664 32.28 27.87 0.20
N THR A 665 31.00 27.80 -0.18
CA THR A 665 30.12 28.97 -0.37
C THR A 665 28.97 28.93 0.62
N LEU A 666 28.74 30.06 1.28
CA LEU A 666 27.71 30.28 2.29
C LEU A 666 26.79 31.45 1.89
N ASP A 667 25.54 31.39 2.33
CA ASP A 667 24.50 32.40 2.19
C ASP A 667 23.61 32.43 3.44
N GLY A 668 24.01 33.20 4.46
CA GLY A 668 23.27 33.35 5.71
C GLY A 668 23.10 32.06 6.53
N ASN A 669 24.13 31.20 6.57
CA ASN A 669 24.03 29.86 7.14
C ASN A 669 24.35 29.80 8.64
N VAL A 670 23.81 28.77 9.31
CA VAL A 670 24.24 28.36 10.66
C VAL A 670 25.12 27.13 10.54
N ILE A 671 26.40 27.24 10.89
CA ILE A 671 27.40 26.17 10.75
C ILE A 671 28.01 25.89 12.13
N ILE A 672 27.85 24.68 12.65
CA ILE A 672 28.26 24.32 14.01
C ILE A 672 29.14 23.08 13.97
N GLU A 673 30.31 23.12 14.62
CA GLU A 673 31.14 21.93 14.79
C GLU A 673 30.43 20.79 15.57
N PRO A 674 30.78 19.51 15.34
CA PRO A 674 30.05 18.35 15.88
C PRO A 674 29.99 18.20 17.41
#